data_AF-A0A957V3K5-F1
#
_entry.id   AF-A0A957V3K5-F1
#
_cell.length_a   1.000
_cell.length_b   1.000
_cell.length_c   1.000
_cell.angle_alpha   90.00
_cell.angle_beta   90.00
_cell.angle_gamma   90.00
#
_symmetry.space_group_name_H-M   'P 1'
#
loop_
_entity.id
_entity.type
_entity.pdbx_description
1 polymer ?
#
loop_
_entity_poly.entity_id
_entity_poly.type
_entity_poly.pdbx_seq_one_letter_code
_entity_poly.pdbx_strand_id
1 'polypeptide(L)'
;MSKTAILRQIFTQRGAARARQVALMMILIVSMLAAGVLPAQAANGTHVVGGLTTVGGQAWLPGPSGAVDGNLWVADRVLGLCRVDLDTGGAFVVNPATCNTAASVPGQFAYAPAGNFLYVPAGAAGSASIVRLLYDPATETVSTPVAISTAPGVVPVPDLRPAAVAIGPSGSLYVSYLNSSAIVRVVGPGSGSPTIQAVGTSSTGGGVRSLAFVGNDLYLAESTGVTRIAAVDACTGACTAAAVAGIGAVAPLSLAANATHLYIGNAAAVHRYNLSTGVQELFGDTGTVAVPGNTVTPPLINVTSLALEGTNLYVADDPNGGDSLKARVWRMQTGDPAGGDAAAPLAVATLYAERPQAGITAPANILWLDGALGQRMWVTDALQGLCRVDPGAGGPVLNVATCRIGADVPGQVTFDPAGNIVYMPVLGDGAYRAAYNPANNTLGVPVRFFAEVATPQGQPARMTSAALGPDGNLYIGYIRLGDIHRFVNPSGAPGGPPQQFHSIGLSGGEVSGMAFIGPDLYILDADPITLAPRLSVMRDAPACGGAPGNAGTCVAEPIASVALPVPLGEAHHTLASDGETIFITNETELLWYNPATDTTVTVARSGQDNLGVDAGLRAVTGIGFDGQGQVYFGDDTTGALDGNQTRIWKVKRPIANAGADQTVLVNGAVTLDGTGSSDPGNRRPLSYQWTQIGTPAVTLTGANTAQPTFTAPATPAVLTFALNVTDGLGIVSMRDTVRVTVNDAPITGLALDGSSPTTLGQVTNFTASTTGGTNIAYQWNFGDGSPVAAGAASNNHTYPSVGTYTAIVTATNNAGSVSATRAIVVSNQAPSSNAGNDQTVTVGSTVTLNGTGSNDPDGHTPLSYAWQQTGGPAVTLSSSTAAQPTFTAPATPATLTFSLLVTDSRALAAAAADSVTITVRDTAITNAALTSNSPTTLGQTTTLTATATGSNLTYVWTFGDGTAPTPGGATITHVFAGEGTFNPSVTIANGFASTSRNTPVNITNVAPQANAGADQNALVGGTVTLNGAGSSDPDGHTPLGYSWTQTGGPNVTLNNASSASPSFTAPSLPTTLSFVLTVTDARGKSSNGADSVTIVVGDVPISGLSASHSGPVVVGQSVNFDA
;
A
#
# COMPACT_ATOMS: atom_id res chain seq x y z
N MET A 1 -39.34 40.04 12.33
CA MET A 1 -39.30 41.01 13.46
C MET A 1 -38.97 40.23 14.72
N SER A 2 -38.25 40.72 15.74
CA SER A 2 -37.50 41.97 15.95
C SER A 2 -36.35 41.63 16.93
N LYS A 3 -35.05 41.85 16.68
CA LYS A 3 -34.31 43.12 16.51
C LYS A 3 -34.18 43.93 17.82
N THR A 4 -32.93 44.08 18.29
CA THR A 4 -32.36 45.23 19.07
C THR A 4 -32.89 45.53 20.49
N ALA A 5 -32.12 46.11 21.43
CA ALA A 5 -30.74 46.63 21.47
C ALA A 5 -30.17 46.61 22.92
N ILE A 6 -29.05 47.32 23.17
CA ILE A 6 -28.23 47.50 24.39
C ILE A 6 -26.99 46.56 24.37
N LEU A 7 -25.78 47.00 23.98
CA LEU A 7 -25.31 48.30 23.49
C LEU A 7 -24.81 48.23 22.03
N ARG A 8 -24.87 49.37 21.33
CA ARG A 8 -24.45 49.59 19.94
C ARG A 8 -22.91 49.72 19.84
N GLN A 9 -22.24 48.97 18.93
CA GLN A 9 -21.77 49.40 17.59
C GLN A 9 -20.57 50.40 17.61
N ILE A 10 -19.58 50.40 16.71
CA ILE A 10 -19.22 49.55 15.54
C ILE A 10 -17.79 49.89 15.06
N PHE A 11 -17.00 48.89 14.62
CA PHE A 11 -15.91 48.94 13.59
C PHE A 11 -14.73 49.92 13.81
N THR A 12 -13.58 49.89 13.10
CA THR A 12 -13.09 49.06 11.97
C THR A 12 -11.57 48.86 12.04
N GLN A 13 -11.05 47.86 11.32
CA GLN A 13 -9.62 47.74 10.98
C GLN A 13 -9.13 48.89 10.08
N ARG A 14 -7.84 49.29 10.20
CA ARG A 14 -6.78 49.22 9.16
C ARG A 14 -5.66 50.26 9.39
N GLY A 15 -4.45 49.93 8.92
CA GLY A 15 -3.53 50.94 8.36
C GLY A 15 -2.31 51.28 9.22
N ALA A 16 -1.16 50.74 8.83
CA ALA A 16 0.13 50.97 9.45
C ALA A 16 0.64 52.44 9.41
N ALA A 17 1.22 52.86 10.53
CA ALA A 17 2.45 53.65 10.67
C ALA A 17 2.70 54.90 9.77
N ARG A 18 2.86 56.07 10.42
CA ARG A 18 4.20 56.59 10.78
C ARG A 18 4.20 57.91 11.60
N ALA A 19 5.25 58.04 12.41
CA ALA A 19 5.97 59.27 12.77
C ALA A 19 5.39 60.31 13.78
N ARG A 20 5.97 60.27 14.98
CA ARG A 20 6.71 61.39 15.63
C ARG A 20 5.99 62.74 15.85
N GLN A 21 5.19 62.79 16.91
CA GLN A 21 5.00 63.92 17.86
C GLN A 21 4.30 63.28 19.09
N VAL A 22 5.01 62.81 20.12
CA VAL A 22 5.66 63.64 21.15
C VAL A 22 7.16 63.35 21.20
N ALA A 23 7.97 64.33 20.79
CA ALA A 23 9.43 64.28 20.85
C ALA A 23 9.95 65.57 21.49
N LEU A 24 11.08 65.46 22.20
CA LEU A 24 11.81 66.54 22.89
C LEU A 24 11.04 67.20 24.05
N MET A 25 11.68 67.67 25.13
CA MET A 25 13.10 67.75 25.53
C MET A 25 13.09 67.74 27.08
N MET A 26 13.81 66.91 27.84
CA MET A 26 15.26 66.68 27.91
C MET A 26 16.02 67.87 28.53
N ILE A 27 17.17 67.57 29.19
CA ILE A 27 18.24 68.49 29.68
C ILE A 27 17.95 69.00 31.11
N LEU A 28 18.80 68.83 32.12
CA LEU A 28 20.28 68.88 32.24
C LEU A 28 20.89 67.67 33.02
N ILE A 29 22.20 67.38 33.10
CA ILE A 29 23.47 67.54 32.30
C ILE A 29 24.62 67.00 33.22
N VAL A 30 25.75 66.39 32.80
CA VAL A 30 26.17 65.78 31.51
C VAL A 30 27.46 64.92 31.70
N SER A 31 27.68 63.93 30.82
CA SER A 31 28.98 63.37 30.34
C SER A 31 30.08 62.83 31.27
N MET A 32 30.61 61.64 30.93
CA MET A 32 31.78 61.51 30.03
C MET A 32 32.00 60.06 29.53
N LEU A 33 32.54 59.95 28.29
CA LEU A 33 33.40 58.89 27.70
C LEU A 33 33.40 57.49 28.35
N ALA A 34 33.21 56.37 27.65
CA ALA A 34 33.87 55.99 26.39
C ALA A 34 33.22 54.74 25.77
N ALA A 35 33.66 54.35 24.57
CA ALA A 35 33.32 53.06 23.98
C ALA A 35 33.89 51.90 24.82
N GLY A 36 33.01 51.21 25.53
CA GLY A 36 33.30 49.95 26.23
C GLY A 36 32.67 48.79 25.48
N VAL A 37 33.52 47.99 24.84
CA VAL A 37 33.21 46.67 24.27
C VAL A 37 32.30 45.90 25.23
N LEU A 38 31.12 45.44 24.79
CA LEU A 38 30.36 44.43 25.54
C LEU A 38 31.32 43.25 25.77
N PRO A 39 31.50 42.82 27.03
CA PRO A 39 32.67 42.04 27.42
C PRO A 39 32.79 40.78 26.58
N ALA A 40 34.04 40.42 26.29
CA ALA A 40 34.37 39.22 25.52
C ALA A 40 33.54 38.02 25.98
N GLN A 41 33.16 37.16 25.02
CA GLN A 41 32.75 35.80 25.32
C GLN A 41 33.74 35.24 26.34
N ALA A 42 33.22 34.77 27.48
CA ALA A 42 34.07 34.18 28.51
C ALA A 42 34.86 33.04 27.86
N ALA A 43 36.19 33.12 27.94
CA ALA A 43 37.07 32.12 27.36
C ALA A 43 36.76 30.73 27.91
N ASN A 44 37.06 29.68 27.12
CA ASN A 44 36.87 28.26 27.46
C ASN A 44 37.09 27.98 28.95
N GLY A 45 35.97 27.86 29.68
CA GLY A 45 35.94 27.74 31.12
C GLY A 45 35.11 26.53 31.50
N THR A 46 35.78 25.46 31.90
CA THR A 46 35.15 24.25 32.43
C THR A 46 34.22 24.56 33.61
N HIS A 47 32.91 24.48 33.39
CA HIS A 47 31.90 24.65 34.44
C HIS A 47 31.84 23.38 35.32
N VAL A 48 31.75 23.53 36.64
CA VAL A 48 31.73 22.42 37.62
C VAL A 48 30.48 22.49 38.49
N VAL A 49 29.67 21.43 38.50
CA VAL A 49 28.61 21.23 39.50
C VAL A 49 29.20 20.80 40.85
N GLY A 50 28.74 21.42 41.94
CA GLY A 50 29.02 20.99 43.32
C GLY A 50 27.78 20.44 44.04
N GLY A 51 28.00 19.66 45.10
CA GLY A 51 26.93 19.13 45.97
C GLY A 51 26.39 17.74 45.61
N LEU A 52 26.93 17.09 44.58
CA LEU A 52 26.61 15.71 44.18
C LEU A 52 27.50 14.70 44.95
N THR A 53 26.99 13.50 45.21
CA THR A 53 27.75 12.41 45.86
C THR A 53 28.49 11.56 44.84
N THR A 54 27.74 10.79 44.05
CA THR A 54 28.22 9.98 42.93
C THR A 54 27.12 10.00 41.87
N VAL A 55 27.44 10.55 40.70
CA VAL A 55 26.51 10.60 39.56
C VAL A 55 26.54 9.24 38.86
N GLY A 56 25.45 8.49 38.96
CA GLY A 56 25.31 7.17 38.36
C GLY A 56 24.82 7.16 36.91
N GLY A 57 24.22 8.27 36.48
CA GLY A 57 23.68 8.45 35.14
C GLY A 57 23.30 9.90 34.92
N GLN A 58 23.32 10.37 33.67
CA GLN A 58 22.88 11.72 33.32
C GLN A 58 22.28 11.74 31.91
N ALA A 59 21.37 12.67 31.65
CA ALA A 59 20.78 12.87 30.34
C ALA A 59 20.33 14.33 30.17
N TRP A 60 20.32 14.81 28.92
CA TRP A 60 19.70 16.08 28.57
C TRP A 60 18.22 15.85 28.26
N LEU A 61 17.33 16.55 28.96
CA LEU A 61 15.87 16.42 28.76
C LEU A 61 15.30 17.69 28.10
N PRO A 62 14.29 17.57 27.23
CA PRO A 62 13.68 18.73 26.58
C PRO A 62 12.84 19.53 27.59
N GLY A 63 12.94 20.86 27.53
CA GLY A 63 12.10 21.77 28.30
C GLY A 63 10.94 22.36 27.47
N PRO A 64 10.30 23.44 27.96
CA PRO A 64 8.94 23.83 27.55
C PRO A 64 8.76 24.29 26.09
N SER A 65 9.84 24.68 25.41
CA SER A 65 9.82 25.24 24.05
C SER A 65 10.03 24.22 22.93
N GLY A 66 10.51 23.00 23.27
CA GLY A 66 10.79 21.95 22.29
C GLY A 66 12.05 22.20 21.45
N ALA A 67 13.15 21.52 21.83
CA ALA A 67 14.40 21.35 21.07
C ALA A 67 15.47 22.48 21.09
N VAL A 68 15.41 23.46 21.99
CA VAL A 68 16.60 24.29 22.31
C VAL A 68 16.75 24.66 23.79
N ASP A 69 15.66 24.88 24.52
CA ASP A 69 15.70 25.15 25.97
C ASP A 69 15.49 23.84 26.74
N GLY A 70 16.48 22.95 26.72
CA GLY A 70 16.50 21.76 27.58
C GLY A 70 17.29 21.99 28.88
N ASN A 71 17.29 20.99 29.76
CA ASN A 71 18.08 20.99 30.98
C ASN A 71 18.78 19.65 31.22
N LEU A 72 19.92 19.70 31.91
CA LEU A 72 20.65 18.51 32.32
C LEU A 72 20.00 17.89 33.57
N TRP A 73 19.77 16.58 33.54
CA TRP A 73 19.31 15.80 34.68
C TRP A 73 20.37 14.77 35.07
N VAL A 74 20.56 14.60 36.38
CA VAL A 74 21.56 13.70 36.98
C VAL A 74 20.89 12.75 37.98
N ALA A 75 21.26 11.47 37.93
CA ALA A 75 20.86 10.47 38.92
C ALA A 75 21.97 10.36 39.98
N ASP A 76 21.79 11.06 41.10
CA ASP A 76 22.70 11.03 42.24
C ASP A 76 22.39 9.88 43.20
N ARG A 77 23.44 9.29 43.79
CA ARG A 77 23.33 8.18 44.74
C ARG A 77 22.54 8.53 46.01
N VAL A 78 22.54 9.77 46.46
CA VAL A 78 21.91 10.23 47.72
C VAL A 78 20.74 11.18 47.48
N LEU A 79 20.87 12.13 46.56
CA LEU A 79 19.80 13.09 46.24
C LEU A 79 18.73 12.50 45.30
N GLY A 80 19.03 11.39 44.63
CA GLY A 80 18.16 10.79 43.61
C GLY A 80 18.23 11.52 42.29
N LEU A 81 17.14 11.46 41.51
CA LEU A 81 17.09 12.11 40.19
C LEU A 81 16.83 13.61 40.35
N CYS A 82 17.79 14.46 40.00
CA CYS A 82 17.74 15.92 40.13
C CYS A 82 17.97 16.63 38.79
N ARG A 83 17.37 17.81 38.61
CA ARG A 83 17.72 18.77 37.56
C ARG A 83 18.93 19.61 37.97
N VAL A 84 19.71 20.02 36.98
CA VAL A 84 20.85 20.94 37.13
C VAL A 84 20.52 22.21 36.36
N ASP A 85 20.45 23.33 37.08
CA ASP A 85 20.13 24.65 36.55
C ASP A 85 21.43 25.43 36.27
N LEU A 86 21.34 26.51 35.50
CA LEU A 86 22.41 27.52 35.38
C LEU A 86 22.19 28.65 36.40
N ASP A 87 23.21 29.00 37.16
CA ASP A 87 23.17 30.16 38.05
C ASP A 87 23.39 31.49 37.31
N THR A 88 23.29 32.61 38.03
CA THR A 88 23.45 33.95 37.47
C THR A 88 24.89 34.28 37.05
N GLY A 89 25.87 33.43 37.36
CA GLY A 89 27.24 33.48 36.84
C GLY A 89 27.49 32.50 35.69
N GLY A 90 26.49 31.72 35.27
CA GLY A 90 26.59 30.69 34.25
C GLY A 90 27.20 29.38 34.74
N ALA A 91 27.41 29.17 36.05
CA ALA A 91 27.84 27.89 36.60
C ALA A 91 26.65 26.93 36.74
N PHE A 92 26.89 25.62 36.61
CA PHE A 92 25.85 24.61 36.79
C PHE A 92 25.64 24.30 38.28
N VAL A 93 24.39 24.34 38.75
CA VAL A 93 24.01 24.14 40.17
C VAL A 93 22.85 23.15 40.26
N VAL A 94 22.94 22.17 41.16
CA VAL A 94 21.84 21.21 41.40
C VAL A 94 20.62 21.95 41.96
N ASN A 95 19.44 21.75 41.38
CA ASN A 95 18.19 22.30 41.91
C ASN A 95 17.55 21.31 42.92
N PRO A 96 17.63 21.56 44.25
CA PRO A 96 17.19 20.59 45.25
C PRO A 96 15.66 20.37 45.25
N ALA A 97 14.88 21.32 44.73
CA ALA A 97 13.42 21.22 44.66
C ALA A 97 12.95 20.24 43.59
N THR A 98 13.81 19.87 42.64
CA THR A 98 13.53 18.88 41.59
C THR A 98 13.97 17.45 41.96
N CYS A 99 14.73 17.28 43.04
CA CYS A 99 15.34 16.01 43.42
C CYS A 99 14.31 14.97 43.90
N ASN A 100 14.22 13.84 43.19
CA ASN A 100 13.36 12.71 43.53
C ASN A 100 14.18 11.57 44.17
N THR A 101 14.24 11.55 45.51
CA THR A 101 14.98 10.57 46.31
C THR A 101 14.44 9.13 46.21
N ALA A 102 13.20 8.95 45.75
CA ALA A 102 12.63 7.62 45.47
C ALA A 102 13.18 6.98 44.18
N ALA A 103 13.93 7.75 43.38
CA ALA A 103 14.73 7.29 42.25
C ALA A 103 16.24 7.35 42.55
N SER A 104 16.64 7.06 43.80
CA SER A 104 18.05 6.98 44.21
C SER A 104 18.70 5.65 43.80
N VAL A 105 20.03 5.70 43.56
CA VAL A 105 20.96 4.57 43.31
C VAL A 105 20.96 4.03 41.84
N PRO A 106 22.13 3.77 41.21
CA PRO A 106 23.12 4.77 40.82
C PRO A 106 23.56 4.46 39.37
N GLY A 107 22.60 4.27 38.47
CA GLY A 107 22.86 3.69 37.15
C GLY A 107 22.42 4.58 36.00
N GLN A 108 22.94 4.30 34.81
CA GLN A 108 22.59 5.05 33.60
C GLN A 108 21.09 4.92 33.33
N PHE A 109 20.39 6.05 33.36
CA PHE A 109 18.97 6.13 33.05
C PHE A 109 18.75 6.54 31.59
N ALA A 110 17.58 6.24 31.05
CA ALA A 110 17.22 6.61 29.68
C ALA A 110 15.90 7.37 29.63
N TYR A 111 15.84 8.37 28.75
CA TYR A 111 14.63 9.08 28.37
C TYR A 111 14.06 8.50 27.07
N ALA A 112 12.76 8.19 27.08
CA ALA A 112 12.00 7.85 25.89
C ALA A 112 11.13 9.07 25.49
N PRO A 113 11.47 9.77 24.38
CA PRO A 113 10.64 10.86 23.87
C PRO A 113 9.21 10.40 23.52
N ALA A 114 9.06 9.15 23.09
CA ALA A 114 7.76 8.52 22.88
C ALA A 114 7.05 8.29 24.23
N GLY A 115 6.18 9.22 24.61
CA GLY A 115 5.41 9.19 25.85
C GLY A 115 6.07 9.88 27.05
N ASN A 116 7.19 10.59 26.83
CA ASN A 116 7.96 11.32 27.85
C ASN A 116 8.27 10.48 29.11
N PHE A 117 8.74 9.25 28.94
CA PHE A 117 9.07 8.37 30.07
C PHE A 117 10.56 8.39 30.40
N LEU A 118 10.88 8.47 31.68
CA LEU A 118 12.23 8.23 32.21
C LEU A 118 12.28 6.84 32.85
N TYR A 119 13.30 6.06 32.50
CA TYR A 119 13.56 4.73 33.04
C TYR A 119 14.86 4.76 33.84
N VAL A 120 14.75 4.59 35.16
CA VAL A 120 15.89 4.65 36.09
C VAL A 120 16.08 3.28 36.75
N PRO A 121 17.30 2.74 36.85
CA PRO A 121 17.59 1.55 37.66
C PRO A 121 17.06 1.69 39.11
N ALA A 122 16.43 0.65 39.67
CA ALA A 122 15.91 0.75 41.04
C ALA A 122 16.99 0.47 42.09
N GLY A 123 16.95 1.22 43.19
CA GLY A 123 18.06 1.31 44.12
C GLY A 123 18.22 0.24 45.20
N ALA A 124 17.16 -0.49 45.53
CA ALA A 124 17.20 -1.48 46.58
C ALA A 124 18.10 -2.66 46.21
N ALA A 125 19.00 -3.07 47.11
CA ALA A 125 19.82 -4.26 46.93
C ALA A 125 18.91 -5.50 46.69
N GLY A 126 19.27 -6.36 45.73
CA GLY A 126 18.43 -7.46 45.29
C GLY A 126 17.22 -7.12 44.41
N SER A 127 16.97 -5.84 44.07
CA SER A 127 15.82 -5.45 43.25
C SER A 127 16.06 -5.64 41.75
N ALA A 128 15.47 -6.69 41.18
CA ALA A 128 15.46 -6.96 39.73
C ALA A 128 14.51 -6.03 38.93
N SER A 129 14.36 -4.77 39.34
CA SER A 129 13.39 -3.81 38.79
C SER A 129 14.03 -2.50 38.37
N ILE A 130 13.39 -1.82 37.43
CA ILE A 130 13.62 -0.42 37.09
C ILE A 130 12.40 0.38 37.55
N VAL A 131 12.53 1.69 37.71
CA VAL A 131 11.39 2.60 37.91
C VAL A 131 11.13 3.42 36.66
N ARG A 132 9.86 3.51 36.27
CA ARG A 132 9.34 4.42 35.25
C ARG A 132 8.77 5.66 35.91
N LEU A 133 9.21 6.83 35.45
CA LEU A 133 8.66 8.14 35.81
C LEU A 133 8.06 8.75 34.54
N LEU A 134 6.91 9.40 34.64
CA LEU A 134 6.43 10.31 33.61
C LEU A 134 7.13 11.65 33.81
N TYR A 135 7.78 12.16 32.76
CA TYR A 135 8.37 13.48 32.70
C TYR A 135 7.41 14.44 31.99
N ASP A 136 7.27 15.65 32.50
CA ASP A 136 6.55 16.73 31.83
C ASP A 136 7.53 17.80 31.34
N PRO A 137 7.83 17.87 30.01
CA PRO A 137 8.70 18.90 29.45
C PRO A 137 8.21 20.34 29.70
N ALA A 138 6.91 20.57 29.89
CA ALA A 138 6.35 21.91 30.04
C ALA A 138 6.52 22.48 31.45
N THR A 139 6.61 21.63 32.47
CA THR A 139 6.84 22.01 33.87
C THR A 139 8.21 21.56 34.41
N GLU A 140 8.92 20.72 33.65
CA GLU A 140 10.17 20.05 34.02
C GLU A 140 10.06 19.28 35.33
N THR A 141 8.94 18.59 35.52
CA THR A 141 8.66 17.76 36.71
C THR A 141 8.62 16.27 36.37
N VAL A 142 8.79 15.43 37.39
CA VAL A 142 8.71 13.97 37.29
C VAL A 142 7.62 13.42 38.22
N SER A 143 6.90 12.40 37.77
CA SER A 143 5.84 11.74 38.54
C SER A 143 6.36 10.94 39.75
N THR A 144 5.45 10.33 40.50
CA THR A 144 5.81 9.23 41.39
C THR A 144 6.39 8.04 40.59
N PRO A 145 7.35 7.27 41.15
CA PRO A 145 7.95 6.13 40.45
C PRO A 145 6.99 4.94 40.36
N VAL A 146 6.94 4.30 39.18
CA VAL A 146 6.22 3.03 38.95
C VAL A 146 7.24 1.93 38.68
N ALA A 147 7.29 0.90 39.52
CA ALA A 147 8.22 -0.21 39.33
C ALA A 147 7.84 -1.08 38.13
N ILE A 148 8.83 -1.41 37.30
CA ILE A 148 8.74 -2.40 36.22
C ILE A 148 9.72 -3.52 36.56
N SER A 149 9.23 -4.74 36.70
CA SER A 149 10.09 -5.91 36.84
C SER A 149 10.89 -6.13 35.55
N THR A 150 12.17 -6.48 35.69
CA THR A 150 13.05 -6.85 34.57
C THR A 150 13.56 -8.29 34.69
N ALA A 151 13.12 -9.03 35.72
CA ALA A 151 13.52 -10.41 35.93
C ALA A 151 13.07 -11.28 34.74
N PRO A 152 13.98 -11.96 34.03
CA PRO A 152 13.58 -12.99 33.08
C PRO A 152 12.87 -14.12 33.87
N GLY A 153 11.76 -14.65 33.34
CA GLY A 153 10.87 -15.58 34.04
C GLY A 153 11.42 -16.99 34.30
N VAL A 154 12.75 -17.16 34.38
CA VAL A 154 13.45 -18.43 34.49
C VAL A 154 14.47 -18.37 35.63
N VAL A 155 14.08 -18.94 36.78
CA VAL A 155 14.86 -19.11 38.02
C VAL A 155 15.27 -17.79 38.72
N PRO A 156 14.99 -17.62 40.03
CA PRO A 156 15.47 -16.45 40.77
C PRO A 156 17.00 -16.51 40.93
N VAL A 157 17.72 -15.76 40.10
CA VAL A 157 19.13 -15.43 40.34
C VAL A 157 19.18 -14.50 41.56
N PRO A 158 19.84 -14.89 42.67
CA PRO A 158 19.98 -13.99 43.81
C PRO A 158 20.78 -12.75 43.42
N ASP A 159 20.26 -11.56 43.75
CA ASP A 159 20.93 -10.26 43.55
C ASP A 159 21.14 -9.78 42.09
N LEU A 160 20.10 -9.90 41.25
CA LEU A 160 20.03 -9.11 40.01
C LEU A 160 19.86 -7.62 40.33
N ARG A 161 20.93 -6.84 40.14
CA ARG A 161 20.96 -5.39 40.34
C ARG A 161 21.15 -4.65 39.01
N PRO A 162 20.12 -4.00 38.44
CA PRO A 162 20.23 -3.22 37.20
C PRO A 162 21.31 -2.14 37.27
N ALA A 163 22.08 -2.00 36.19
CA ALA A 163 23.27 -1.15 36.09
C ALA A 163 23.06 0.05 35.17
N ALA A 164 22.57 -0.22 33.96
CA ALA A 164 22.36 0.76 32.92
C ALA A 164 21.20 0.35 32.04
N VAL A 165 20.45 1.34 31.57
CA VAL A 165 19.38 1.16 30.59
C VAL A 165 19.56 2.10 29.40
N ALA A 166 19.09 1.66 28.23
CA ALA A 166 19.09 2.45 27.00
C ALA A 166 17.83 2.17 26.17
N ILE A 167 17.29 3.18 25.50
CA ILE A 167 16.17 3.03 24.55
C ILE A 167 16.76 2.75 23.16
N GLY A 168 16.37 1.64 22.55
CA GLY A 168 16.75 1.31 21.18
C GLY A 168 15.88 2.00 20.12
N PRO A 169 16.28 2.00 18.83
CA PRO A 169 15.50 2.61 17.75
C PRO A 169 14.06 2.09 17.63
N SER A 170 13.82 0.83 18.00
CA SER A 170 12.47 0.24 18.08
C SER A 170 11.56 0.82 19.18
N GLY A 171 12.06 1.70 20.06
CA GLY A 171 11.37 2.14 21.27
C GLY A 171 11.36 1.11 22.41
N SER A 172 12.04 -0.03 22.23
CA SER A 172 12.24 -1.03 23.29
C SER A 172 13.32 -0.55 24.27
N LEU A 173 13.17 -0.88 25.56
CA LEU A 173 14.16 -0.57 26.58
C LEU A 173 15.08 -1.76 26.81
N TYR A 174 16.39 -1.54 26.73
CA TYR A 174 17.42 -2.53 27.01
C TYR A 174 17.97 -2.31 28.42
N VAL A 175 18.17 -3.39 29.17
CA VAL A 175 18.61 -3.38 30.58
C VAL A 175 19.78 -4.33 30.77
N SER A 176 20.77 -3.84 31.51
CA SER A 176 21.97 -4.59 31.93
C SER A 176 22.10 -4.62 33.45
N TYR A 177 22.95 -5.50 34.00
CA TYR A 177 23.10 -5.72 35.44
C TYR A 177 24.57 -5.67 35.90
N LEU A 178 24.80 -5.27 37.15
CA LEU A 178 26.15 -5.17 37.73
C LEU A 178 26.73 -6.54 38.11
N ASN A 179 25.87 -7.49 38.50
CA ASN A 179 26.24 -8.79 39.05
C ASN A 179 25.81 -9.96 38.12
N SER A 180 25.45 -9.67 36.87
CA SER A 180 25.02 -10.67 35.88
C SER A 180 25.43 -10.22 34.47
N SER A 181 25.82 -11.18 33.64
CA SER A 181 26.14 -10.97 32.23
C SER A 181 24.91 -10.76 31.34
N ALA A 182 23.70 -11.00 31.85
CA ALA A 182 22.48 -10.96 31.05
C ALA A 182 22.17 -9.56 30.52
N ILE A 183 21.75 -9.49 29.25
CA ILE A 183 21.12 -8.32 28.63
C ILE A 183 19.68 -8.69 28.30
N VAL A 184 18.72 -7.90 28.78
CA VAL A 184 17.29 -8.11 28.54
C VAL A 184 16.68 -6.92 27.80
N ARG A 185 15.64 -7.21 27.01
CA ARG A 185 14.81 -6.24 26.30
C ARG A 185 13.42 -6.23 26.91
N VAL A 186 12.93 -5.04 27.24
CA VAL A 186 11.56 -4.77 27.67
C VAL A 186 10.82 -4.15 26.48
N VAL A 187 9.93 -4.92 25.87
CA VAL A 187 9.10 -4.48 24.73
C VAL A 187 7.81 -3.84 25.27
N GLY A 188 7.47 -2.67 24.75
CA GLY A 188 6.36 -1.85 25.23
C GLY A 188 6.55 -1.30 26.66
N PRO A 189 7.70 -0.69 27.01
CA PRO A 189 8.03 -0.30 28.40
C PRO A 189 7.13 0.83 28.95
N GLY A 190 6.44 1.58 28.08
CA GLY A 190 5.42 2.57 28.47
C GLY A 190 4.03 1.99 28.76
N SER A 191 3.80 0.71 28.44
CA SER A 191 2.48 0.07 28.60
C SER A 191 2.16 -0.30 30.06
N GLY A 192 0.92 -0.71 30.32
CA GLY A 192 0.51 -1.33 31.59
C GLY A 192 0.90 -2.82 31.72
N SER A 193 1.49 -3.43 30.69
CA SER A 193 1.87 -4.86 30.69
C SER A 193 3.10 -5.08 29.78
N PRO A 194 4.28 -4.55 30.17
CA PRO A 194 5.50 -4.72 29.39
C PRO A 194 5.92 -6.19 29.32
N THR A 195 6.52 -6.60 28.21
CA THR A 195 7.03 -7.98 28.03
C THR A 195 8.56 -8.00 28.09
N ILE A 196 9.11 -8.98 28.81
CA ILE A 196 10.55 -9.12 29.08
C ILE A 196 11.09 -10.26 28.23
N GLN A 197 12.16 -9.99 27.47
CA GLN A 197 12.82 -10.95 26.59
C GLN A 197 14.32 -10.99 26.90
N ALA A 198 14.91 -12.18 26.97
CA ALA A 198 16.37 -12.31 27.01
C ALA A 198 16.94 -12.00 25.62
N VAL A 199 17.97 -11.15 25.57
CA VAL A 199 18.65 -10.77 24.32
C VAL A 199 19.94 -11.55 24.19
N GLY A 200 20.79 -11.48 25.20
CA GLY A 200 22.16 -11.95 25.08
C GLY A 200 22.94 -11.91 26.37
N THR A 201 24.25 -12.17 26.28
CA THR A 201 25.19 -12.08 27.39
C THR A 201 26.40 -11.22 27.03
N SER A 202 26.95 -10.53 28.03
CA SER A 202 28.27 -9.89 27.96
C SER A 202 29.37 -10.88 27.57
N SER A 203 30.39 -10.39 26.87
CA SER A 203 31.48 -11.22 26.34
C SER A 203 32.37 -11.83 27.43
N THR A 204 32.48 -11.13 28.56
CA THR A 204 33.37 -11.45 29.70
C THR A 204 32.69 -12.29 30.78
N GLY A 205 31.37 -12.47 30.70
CA GLY A 205 30.58 -13.04 31.80
C GLY A 205 30.44 -12.11 33.01
N GLY A 206 31.04 -10.93 33.00
CA GLY A 206 30.93 -9.90 34.04
C GLY A 206 29.75 -8.94 33.80
N GLY A 207 29.46 -8.10 34.79
CA GLY A 207 28.44 -7.07 34.70
C GLY A 207 28.83 -5.91 33.77
N VAL A 208 27.82 -5.35 33.10
CA VAL A 208 27.95 -4.22 32.17
C VAL A 208 27.57 -2.93 32.88
N ARG A 209 28.41 -1.89 32.77
CA ARG A 209 28.25 -0.65 33.55
C ARG A 209 27.49 0.46 32.82
N SER A 210 27.53 0.45 31.50
CA SER A 210 26.91 1.47 30.65
C SER A 210 26.57 0.89 29.28
N LEU A 211 25.51 1.42 28.67
CA LEU A 211 24.96 1.04 27.37
C LEU A 211 24.87 2.28 26.47
N ALA A 212 25.21 2.15 25.19
CA ALA A 212 25.01 3.20 24.19
C ALA A 212 24.55 2.62 22.85
N PHE A 213 23.67 3.32 22.15
CA PHE A 213 23.21 2.95 20.81
C PHE A 213 23.93 3.74 19.72
N VAL A 214 24.32 3.06 18.65
CA VAL A 214 24.74 3.66 17.38
C VAL A 214 23.93 2.99 16.28
N GLY A 215 22.94 3.71 15.73
CA GLY A 215 21.94 3.08 14.88
C GLY A 215 21.28 1.90 15.61
N ASN A 216 21.31 0.71 15.00
CA ASN A 216 20.73 -0.52 15.56
C ASN A 216 21.71 -1.34 16.42
N ASP A 217 22.95 -0.89 16.58
CA ASP A 217 23.99 -1.60 17.35
C ASP A 217 24.01 -1.13 18.80
N LEU A 218 24.05 -2.08 19.74
CA LEU A 218 24.18 -1.81 21.17
C LEU A 218 25.63 -2.00 21.61
N TYR A 219 26.25 -0.95 22.13
CA TYR A 219 27.60 -0.95 22.70
C TYR A 219 27.52 -1.07 24.23
N LEU A 220 28.45 -1.83 24.81
CA LEU A 220 28.46 -2.22 26.22
C LEU A 220 29.82 -1.90 26.84
N ALA A 221 29.81 -1.23 27.99
CA ALA A 221 31.01 -1.06 28.83
C ALA A 221 31.19 -2.28 29.74
N GLU A 222 32.09 -3.19 29.34
CA GLU A 222 32.50 -4.35 30.12
C GLU A 222 33.82 -4.08 30.87
N SER A 223 34.14 -4.89 31.88
CA SER A 223 35.33 -4.69 32.72
C SER A 223 36.67 -4.75 31.96
N THR A 224 36.71 -5.41 30.80
CA THR A 224 37.93 -5.56 29.99
C THR A 224 38.00 -4.62 28.78
N GLY A 225 36.94 -3.86 28.48
CA GLY A 225 36.87 -3.01 27.29
C GLY A 225 35.44 -2.80 26.79
N VAL A 226 35.31 -2.20 25.61
CA VAL A 226 34.01 -1.97 24.95
C VAL A 226 33.68 -3.12 24.00
N THR A 227 32.47 -3.63 24.11
CA THR A 227 31.92 -4.66 23.22
C THR A 227 30.64 -4.19 22.55
N ARG A 228 30.18 -4.94 21.54
CA ARG A 228 29.02 -4.61 20.70
C ARG A 228 28.16 -5.84 20.42
N ILE A 229 26.84 -5.68 20.54
CA ILE A 229 25.85 -6.57 19.94
C ILE A 229 25.31 -5.86 18.70
N ALA A 230 25.64 -6.38 17.52
CA ALA A 230 25.19 -5.81 16.25
C ALA A 230 23.70 -6.09 16.01
N ALA A 231 22.98 -5.11 15.44
CA ALA A 231 21.55 -5.19 15.11
C ALA A 231 20.67 -5.79 16.23
N VAL A 232 20.82 -5.28 17.46
CA VAL A 232 20.28 -5.91 18.69
C VAL A 232 18.76 -6.09 18.67
N ASP A 233 18.01 -5.22 17.98
CA ASP A 233 16.55 -5.33 17.83
C ASP A 233 16.15 -6.62 17.08
N ALA A 234 16.98 -7.12 16.15
CA ALA A 234 16.75 -8.38 15.43
C ALA A 234 17.05 -9.63 16.29
N CYS A 235 17.66 -9.47 17.47
CA CYS A 235 18.00 -10.59 18.33
C CYS A 235 16.75 -11.22 18.98
N THR A 236 16.64 -12.55 18.93
CA THR A 236 15.54 -13.33 19.54
C THR A 236 16.00 -14.21 20.71
N GLY A 237 17.21 -13.96 21.22
CA GLY A 237 17.84 -14.65 22.35
C GLY A 237 19.20 -15.25 21.97
N ALA A 238 20.12 -15.30 22.94
CA ALA A 238 21.48 -15.83 22.83
C ALA A 238 22.46 -15.06 21.90
N CYS A 239 22.27 -13.76 21.68
CA CYS A 239 23.32 -12.95 21.05
C CYS A 239 24.51 -12.74 21.99
N THR A 240 25.73 -12.93 21.50
CA THR A 240 26.97 -12.69 22.27
C THR A 240 27.58 -11.34 21.87
N ALA A 241 27.92 -10.51 22.85
CA ALA A 241 28.67 -9.28 22.58
C ALA A 241 30.09 -9.61 22.06
N ALA A 242 30.57 -8.87 21.06
CA ALA A 242 31.90 -9.01 20.48
C ALA A 242 32.76 -7.78 20.76
N ALA A 243 34.07 -7.96 20.99
CA ALA A 243 34.99 -6.86 21.22
C ALA A 243 35.10 -5.93 19.99
N VAL A 244 35.17 -4.62 20.24
CA VAL A 244 35.32 -3.62 19.17
C VAL A 244 36.81 -3.36 18.92
N ALA A 245 37.28 -3.67 17.72
CA ALA A 245 38.68 -3.43 17.33
C ALA A 245 39.00 -1.92 17.33
N GLY A 246 40.24 -1.56 17.68
CA GLY A 246 40.69 -0.16 17.73
C GLY A 246 40.40 0.59 19.05
N ILE A 247 39.55 0.05 19.92
CA ILE A 247 39.32 0.63 21.26
C ILE A 247 40.36 0.10 22.26
N GLY A 248 41.26 0.98 22.69
CA GLY A 248 42.30 0.74 23.70
C GLY A 248 41.92 1.15 25.13
N ALA A 249 40.70 1.67 25.35
CA ALA A 249 40.24 2.10 26.67
C ALA A 249 40.05 0.92 27.63
N VAL A 250 40.95 0.79 28.62
CA VAL A 250 40.88 -0.24 29.67
C VAL A 250 39.79 0.12 30.68
N ALA A 251 38.98 -0.88 31.08
CA ALA A 251 37.92 -0.77 32.09
C ALA A 251 36.99 0.47 31.93
N PRO A 252 36.25 0.58 30.81
CA PRO A 252 35.26 1.65 30.62
C PRO A 252 34.21 1.64 31.74
N LEU A 253 33.88 2.84 32.22
CA LEU A 253 32.89 3.08 33.27
C LEU A 253 31.58 3.64 32.69
N SER A 254 31.66 4.45 31.64
CA SER A 254 30.53 5.15 31.03
C SER A 254 30.66 5.28 29.52
N LEU A 255 29.53 5.27 28.81
CA LEU A 255 29.42 5.45 27.36
C LEU A 255 28.36 6.51 27.03
N ALA A 256 28.65 7.32 26.01
CA ALA A 256 27.64 8.09 25.28
C ALA A 256 27.99 8.04 23.78
N ALA A 257 26.99 8.11 22.90
CA ALA A 257 27.23 8.05 21.47
C ALA A 257 26.37 9.07 20.70
N ASN A 258 26.92 9.58 19.60
CA ASN A 258 26.16 10.21 18.52
C ASN A 258 26.32 9.36 17.24
N ALA A 259 25.85 9.87 16.10
CA ALA A 259 25.88 9.15 14.84
C ALA A 259 27.30 8.80 14.31
N THR A 260 28.35 9.50 14.76
CA THR A 260 29.72 9.38 14.22
C THR A 260 30.78 9.02 15.25
N HIS A 261 30.52 9.25 16.54
CA HIS A 261 31.48 8.99 17.61
C HIS A 261 30.85 8.29 18.84
N LEU A 262 31.60 7.34 19.39
CA LEU A 262 31.40 6.77 20.71
C LEU A 262 32.37 7.42 21.70
N TYR A 263 31.83 8.03 22.75
CA TYR A 263 32.59 8.62 23.85
C TYR A 263 32.68 7.62 24.99
N ILE A 264 33.90 7.43 25.51
CA ILE A 264 34.23 6.35 26.44
C ILE A 264 34.94 6.95 27.65
N GLY A 265 34.26 6.95 28.80
CA GLY A 265 34.81 7.40 30.07
C GLY A 265 35.41 6.24 30.86
N ASN A 266 36.60 6.43 31.44
CA ASN A 266 37.24 5.43 32.31
C ASN A 266 37.75 6.07 33.62
N ALA A 267 38.67 5.40 34.31
CA ALA A 267 39.21 5.86 35.60
C ALA A 267 39.98 7.21 35.55
N ALA A 268 40.41 7.69 34.39
CA ALA A 268 41.29 8.86 34.27
C ALA A 268 40.96 9.83 33.11
N ALA A 269 40.28 9.36 32.06
CA ALA A 269 40.10 10.14 30.83
C ALA A 269 38.75 9.89 30.14
N VAL A 270 38.43 10.79 29.20
CA VAL A 270 37.42 10.60 28.18
C VAL A 270 38.12 10.39 26.84
N HIS A 271 37.81 9.28 26.19
CA HIS A 271 38.25 8.99 24.84
C HIS A 271 37.12 9.20 23.85
N ARG A 272 37.44 9.66 22.64
CA ARG A 272 36.53 9.75 21.51
C ARG A 272 36.94 8.70 20.48
N TYR A 273 36.11 7.67 20.30
CA TYR A 273 36.27 6.66 19.27
C TYR A 273 35.40 7.02 18.08
N ASN A 274 36.02 7.26 16.93
CA ASN A 274 35.31 7.54 15.69
C ASN A 274 34.83 6.22 15.08
N LEU A 275 33.52 6.11 14.92
CA LEU A 275 32.84 4.88 14.51
C LEU A 275 33.02 4.55 13.02
N SER A 276 33.40 5.52 12.18
CA SER A 276 33.71 5.31 10.76
C SER A 276 35.19 5.02 10.51
N THR A 277 36.11 5.69 11.22
CA THR A 277 37.56 5.50 11.01
C THR A 277 38.18 4.40 11.87
N GLY A 278 37.50 3.95 12.92
CA GLY A 278 38.03 2.96 13.87
C GLY A 278 39.16 3.49 14.76
N VAL A 279 39.37 4.81 14.78
CA VAL A 279 40.45 5.46 15.55
C VAL A 279 39.90 5.97 16.88
N GLN A 280 40.59 5.63 17.98
CA GLN A 280 40.41 6.24 19.29
C GLN A 280 41.40 7.39 19.49
N GLU A 281 40.91 8.55 19.91
CA GLU A 281 41.73 9.68 20.36
C GLU A 281 41.40 10.08 21.81
N LEU A 282 42.30 10.83 22.43
CA LEU A 282 42.14 11.39 23.77
C LEU A 282 41.35 12.69 23.67
N PHE A 283 40.13 12.71 24.21
CA PHE A 283 39.22 13.85 24.10
C PHE A 283 39.28 14.80 25.31
N GLY A 284 39.57 14.25 26.49
CA GLY A 284 39.87 15.00 27.71
C GLY A 284 40.59 14.11 28.73
N ASP A 285 41.54 14.68 29.47
CA ASP A 285 42.49 13.93 30.31
C ASP A 285 42.86 14.69 31.59
N THR A 286 43.62 14.02 32.45
CA THR A 286 44.27 14.44 33.69
C THR A 286 45.19 15.67 33.65
N GLY A 287 45.12 16.51 32.61
CA GLY A 287 45.90 17.75 32.48
C GLY A 287 47.40 17.55 32.23
N THR A 288 47.86 16.32 32.00
CA THR A 288 49.28 16.01 31.69
C THR A 288 49.63 16.12 30.21
N VAL A 289 48.64 16.05 29.32
CA VAL A 289 48.78 16.25 27.87
C VAL A 289 48.02 17.51 27.48
N ALA A 290 48.69 18.47 26.84
CA ALA A 290 48.05 19.68 26.36
C ALA A 290 47.18 19.37 25.13
N VAL A 291 45.88 19.17 25.35
CA VAL A 291 44.87 19.06 24.29
C VAL A 291 44.33 20.47 24.00
N PRO A 292 44.53 21.02 22.78
CA PRO A 292 43.96 22.31 22.41
C PRO A 292 42.44 22.34 22.62
N GLY A 293 41.92 23.44 23.15
CA GLY A 293 40.49 23.63 23.39
C GLY A 293 39.92 23.00 24.68
N ASN A 294 40.33 21.77 25.03
CA ASN A 294 39.64 20.91 26.02
C ASN A 294 40.51 20.45 27.22
N THR A 295 41.43 21.29 27.71
CA THR A 295 42.24 20.95 28.91
C THR A 295 41.43 21.14 30.21
N VAL A 296 41.28 20.07 31.00
CA VAL A 296 40.47 20.06 32.24
C VAL A 296 41.35 20.21 33.50
N THR A 297 41.01 21.14 34.39
CA THR A 297 41.71 21.33 35.68
C THR A 297 40.68 21.59 36.81
N PRO A 298 40.69 20.84 37.94
CA PRO A 298 41.58 19.71 38.25
C PRO A 298 41.28 18.44 37.43
N PRO A 299 42.26 17.51 37.31
CA PRO A 299 42.18 16.25 36.55
C PRO A 299 40.86 15.49 36.67
N LEU A 300 40.41 14.86 35.58
CA LEU A 300 39.31 13.87 35.61
C LEU A 300 39.75 12.61 36.37
N ILE A 301 38.87 12.08 37.22
CA ILE A 301 39.10 10.87 38.01
C ILE A 301 37.76 10.12 38.14
N ASN A 302 37.74 8.84 37.74
CA ASN A 302 36.55 7.98 37.67
C ASN A 302 35.39 8.63 36.91
N VAL A 303 35.43 8.66 35.57
CA VAL A 303 34.34 9.20 34.75
C VAL A 303 33.09 8.32 34.83
N THR A 304 32.19 8.61 35.76
CA THR A 304 31.04 7.75 36.10
C THR A 304 29.86 7.89 35.15
N SER A 305 29.73 8.98 34.41
CA SER A 305 28.61 9.21 33.49
C SER A 305 28.97 10.14 32.33
N LEU A 306 28.34 9.91 31.17
CA LEU A 306 28.47 10.71 29.95
C LEU A 306 27.07 10.98 29.37
N ALA A 307 26.86 12.17 28.80
CA ALA A 307 25.65 12.49 28.03
C ALA A 307 25.93 13.54 26.96
N LEU A 308 25.05 13.61 25.94
CA LEU A 308 25.21 14.49 24.79
C LEU A 308 23.99 15.39 24.61
N GLU A 309 24.25 16.64 24.22
CA GLU A 309 23.27 17.60 23.71
C GLU A 309 23.87 18.25 22.46
N GLY A 310 23.44 17.86 21.26
CA GLY A 310 23.96 18.43 20.01
C GLY A 310 25.49 18.31 19.93
N THR A 311 26.20 19.43 20.03
CA THR A 311 27.68 19.53 20.04
C THR A 311 28.29 19.68 21.44
N ASN A 312 27.55 19.38 22.51
CA ASN A 312 28.03 19.41 23.89
C ASN A 312 28.10 17.99 24.46
N LEU A 313 29.26 17.63 25.03
CA LEU A 313 29.45 16.45 25.85
C LEU A 313 29.47 16.87 27.32
N TYR A 314 28.56 16.30 28.10
CA TYR A 314 28.55 16.39 29.55
C TYR A 314 29.29 15.18 30.13
N VAL A 315 30.15 15.43 31.12
CA VAL A 315 31.05 14.43 31.72
C VAL A 315 30.93 14.52 33.23
N ALA A 316 30.52 13.45 33.91
CA ALA A 316 30.56 13.39 35.36
C ALA A 316 31.74 12.55 35.86
N ASP A 317 32.38 12.98 36.94
CA ASP A 317 33.51 12.28 37.53
C ASP A 317 33.49 12.28 39.07
N ASP A 318 34.00 11.20 39.68
CA ASP A 318 34.04 10.98 41.14
C ASP A 318 35.49 10.87 41.64
N PRO A 319 36.13 12.01 41.98
CA PRO A 319 37.53 12.04 42.40
C PRO A 319 37.81 11.45 43.78
N ASN A 320 36.81 10.93 44.51
CA ASN A 320 37.00 10.38 45.87
C ASN A 320 36.42 8.96 46.04
N GLY A 321 35.91 8.33 44.98
CA GLY A 321 35.44 6.94 45.02
C GLY A 321 34.12 6.72 45.76
N GLY A 322 33.30 7.77 45.90
CA GLY A 322 31.90 7.65 46.34
C GLY A 322 31.57 7.81 47.82
N ASP A 323 32.52 8.27 48.65
CA ASP A 323 32.34 8.49 50.09
C ASP A 323 32.30 9.98 50.52
N SER A 324 32.25 10.94 49.58
CA SER A 324 32.04 12.37 49.91
C SER A 324 31.29 13.13 48.82
N LEU A 325 30.57 14.20 49.21
CA LEU A 325 29.76 15.11 48.37
C LEU A 325 30.62 15.94 47.38
N LYS A 326 31.32 15.27 46.46
CA LYS A 326 32.35 15.85 45.58
C LYS A 326 32.35 15.31 44.15
N ALA A 327 31.31 14.61 43.71
CA ALA A 327 31.17 14.34 42.26
C ALA A 327 30.99 15.67 41.52
N ARG A 328 31.64 15.78 40.36
CA ARG A 328 31.61 16.97 39.49
C ARG A 328 30.91 16.62 38.20
N VAL A 329 30.34 17.63 37.54
CA VAL A 329 29.91 17.53 36.14
C VAL A 329 30.51 18.68 35.35
N TRP A 330 31.07 18.33 34.19
CA TRP A 330 31.75 19.21 33.25
C TRP A 330 30.98 19.29 31.93
N ARG A 331 31.10 20.42 31.21
CA ARG A 331 30.65 20.57 29.81
C ARG A 331 31.86 20.75 28.91
N MET A 332 31.94 19.98 27.84
CA MET A 332 32.97 20.03 26.80
C MET A 332 32.32 20.23 25.42
N GLN A 333 32.95 20.98 24.53
CA GLN A 333 32.43 21.15 23.17
C GLN A 333 33.00 20.07 22.24
N THR A 334 32.13 19.32 21.57
CA THR A 334 32.51 18.28 20.61
C THR A 334 32.92 18.83 19.25
N GLY A 335 32.75 20.13 19.03
CA GLY A 335 32.89 20.81 17.74
C GLY A 335 34.05 21.79 17.64
N ASP A 336 34.99 21.81 18.59
CA ASP A 336 36.18 22.68 18.50
C ASP A 336 37.08 22.20 17.33
N PRO A 337 37.32 23.02 16.28
CA PRO A 337 38.15 22.62 15.16
C PRO A 337 39.63 22.77 15.50
N ALA A 338 40.48 21.94 14.90
CA ALA A 338 41.91 22.19 14.89
C ALA A 338 42.23 23.44 14.05
N GLY A 339 42.32 24.59 14.71
CA GLY A 339 43.07 25.78 14.27
C GLY A 339 42.61 26.47 12.99
N GLY A 340 41.75 27.48 13.12
CA GLY A 340 41.74 28.60 12.17
C GLY A 340 42.67 29.69 12.69
N ASP A 341 43.80 29.92 12.03
CA ASP A 341 44.77 30.96 12.41
C ASP A 341 44.75 32.16 11.44
N ALA A 342 45.28 33.28 11.90
CA ALA A 342 45.22 34.56 11.20
C ALA A 342 46.17 34.64 9.98
N ALA A 343 46.07 35.78 9.28
CA ALA A 343 46.76 36.10 8.03
C ALA A 343 48.23 35.62 7.92
N ALA A 344 48.54 35.06 6.74
CA ALA A 344 49.81 34.45 6.39
C ALA A 344 51.07 35.29 6.70
N PRO A 345 52.15 34.60 7.05
CA PRO A 345 53.36 34.60 6.22
C PRO A 345 53.47 33.29 5.43
N LEU A 346 53.96 33.39 4.19
CA LEU A 346 54.30 32.22 3.37
C LEU A 346 55.45 31.47 4.06
N ALA A 347 55.18 30.25 4.54
CA ALA A 347 56.16 29.31 5.06
C ALA A 347 56.02 28.00 4.27
N VAL A 348 57.13 27.45 3.81
CA VAL A 348 57.10 26.72 2.52
C VAL A 348 57.39 25.22 2.66
N ALA A 349 57.04 24.48 1.61
CA ALA A 349 56.96 23.03 1.50
C ALA A 349 58.21 22.31 2.07
N THR A 350 58.08 21.75 3.27
CA THR A 350 59.17 20.97 3.88
C THR A 350 59.40 19.68 3.09
N LEU A 351 60.54 19.63 2.38
CA LEU A 351 61.04 18.45 1.70
C LEU A 351 61.92 17.64 2.67
N TYR A 352 61.71 16.33 2.72
CA TYR A 352 62.55 15.42 3.51
C TYR A 352 63.52 14.68 2.59
N ALA A 353 64.82 14.85 2.84
CA ALA A 353 65.86 14.09 2.16
C ALA A 353 66.11 12.75 2.88
N GLU A 354 65.97 11.64 2.17
CA GLU A 354 66.59 10.38 2.57
C GLU A 354 68.03 10.41 2.06
N ARG A 355 69.03 10.51 2.94
CA ARG A 355 70.44 10.49 2.53
C ARG A 355 70.82 9.09 2.03
N PRO A 356 71.23 8.89 0.76
CA PRO A 356 71.87 7.65 0.34
C PRO A 356 73.29 7.58 0.93
N GLN A 357 73.79 6.37 1.18
CA GLN A 357 75.23 6.19 1.43
C GLN A 357 75.99 5.99 0.11
N ALA A 358 77.30 6.27 0.16
CA ALA A 358 78.17 6.49 -1.00
C ALA A 358 78.11 5.40 -2.09
N GLY A 359 78.19 5.82 -3.36
CA GLY A 359 78.39 4.91 -4.51
C GLY A 359 77.79 5.35 -5.84
N ILE A 360 76.87 6.32 -5.86
CA ILE A 360 76.29 6.89 -7.09
C ILE A 360 77.13 8.09 -7.51
N THR A 361 77.55 8.14 -8.77
CA THR A 361 78.54 9.10 -9.28
C THR A 361 77.93 10.20 -10.15
N ALA A 362 76.93 9.87 -10.98
CA ALA A 362 76.05 10.85 -11.63
C ALA A 362 74.81 10.12 -12.18
N PRO A 363 73.62 10.26 -11.55
CA PRO A 363 72.42 9.63 -12.07
C PRO A 363 71.80 10.47 -13.19
N ALA A 364 71.35 9.83 -14.27
CA ALA A 364 70.65 10.53 -15.35
C ALA A 364 69.12 10.42 -15.23
N ASN A 365 68.61 9.27 -14.80
CA ASN A 365 67.19 9.02 -14.56
C ASN A 365 66.97 8.12 -13.35
N ILE A 366 65.89 8.40 -12.60
CA ILE A 366 65.38 7.57 -11.50
C ILE A 366 64.08 6.94 -11.96
N LEU A 367 64.01 5.61 -11.98
CA LEU A 367 62.79 4.88 -12.28
C LEU A 367 62.39 4.00 -11.10
N TRP A 368 61.20 4.24 -10.58
CA TRP A 368 60.60 3.38 -9.57
C TRP A 368 59.70 2.37 -10.27
N LEU A 369 59.80 1.10 -9.88
CA LEU A 369 58.97 0.03 -10.41
C LEU A 369 58.03 -0.44 -9.31
N ASP A 370 56.74 -0.49 -9.61
CA ASP A 370 55.80 -1.30 -8.85
C ASP A 370 55.42 -2.55 -9.64
N GLY A 371 55.22 -3.61 -8.89
CA GLY A 371 54.83 -4.93 -9.32
C GLY A 371 54.42 -5.70 -8.07
N ALA A 372 53.57 -6.72 -8.22
CA ALA A 372 52.86 -7.38 -7.11
C ALA A 372 53.71 -8.03 -6.00
N LEU A 373 55.04 -7.87 -6.02
CA LEU A 373 56.04 -8.40 -5.08
C LEU A 373 56.96 -7.31 -4.46
N GLY A 374 56.59 -6.02 -4.58
CA GLY A 374 57.04 -4.95 -3.68
C GLY A 374 57.93 -3.86 -4.30
N GLN A 375 57.80 -2.65 -3.74
CA GLN A 375 58.45 -1.39 -4.11
C GLN A 375 59.98 -1.48 -4.24
N ARG A 376 60.54 -1.21 -5.44
CA ARG A 376 62.00 -1.19 -5.67
C ARG A 376 62.41 -0.15 -6.71
N MET A 377 63.55 0.51 -6.47
CA MET A 377 64.06 1.61 -7.28
C MET A 377 65.22 1.15 -8.20
N TRP A 378 65.25 1.68 -9.40
CA TRP A 378 66.34 1.57 -10.37
C TRP A 378 66.83 2.98 -10.75
N VAL A 379 68.13 3.13 -10.97
CA VAL A 379 68.78 4.39 -11.36
C VAL A 379 69.77 4.14 -12.51
N THR A 380 69.84 5.03 -13.49
CA THR A 380 70.94 5.02 -14.47
C THR A 380 72.10 5.85 -13.95
N ASP A 381 73.28 5.27 -13.77
CA ASP A 381 74.53 5.98 -13.45
C ASP A 381 75.42 6.08 -14.70
N ALA A 382 76.02 7.25 -14.93
CA ALA A 382 76.82 7.53 -16.14
C ALA A 382 78.06 6.62 -16.31
N LEU A 383 78.62 6.09 -15.21
CA LEU A 383 79.81 5.22 -15.21
C LEU A 383 79.46 3.72 -15.12
N GLN A 384 78.34 3.36 -14.50
CA GLN A 384 77.97 1.96 -14.22
C GLN A 384 76.70 1.45 -14.95
N GLY A 385 75.98 2.31 -15.67
CA GLY A 385 74.77 1.94 -16.43
C GLY A 385 73.52 1.83 -15.56
N LEU A 386 72.56 1.00 -15.96
CA LEU A 386 71.29 0.84 -15.25
C LEU A 386 71.47 -0.12 -14.06
N CYS A 387 71.30 0.40 -12.84
CA CYS A 387 71.62 -0.24 -11.58
C CYS A 387 70.41 -0.27 -10.62
N ARG A 388 70.27 -1.34 -9.83
CA ARG A 388 69.24 -1.45 -8.79
C ARG A 388 69.69 -0.77 -7.51
N VAL A 389 68.75 -0.16 -6.80
CA VAL A 389 68.95 0.35 -5.43
C VAL A 389 68.22 -0.59 -4.46
N ASP A 390 68.96 -1.14 -3.50
CA ASP A 390 68.42 -2.02 -2.45
C ASP A 390 68.23 -1.23 -1.13
N PRO A 391 67.20 -1.54 -0.32
CA PRO A 391 67.00 -0.88 0.97
C PRO A 391 68.04 -1.34 2.00
N GLY A 392 68.79 -0.39 2.56
CA GLY A 392 69.78 -0.61 3.61
C GLY A 392 69.40 0.02 4.96
N ALA A 393 70.03 -0.46 6.04
CA ALA A 393 69.76 0.00 7.42
C ALA A 393 70.16 1.47 7.70
N GLY A 394 70.74 2.17 6.72
CA GLY A 394 71.10 3.59 6.78
C GLY A 394 70.65 4.39 5.56
N GLY A 395 69.63 3.90 4.83
CA GLY A 395 69.13 4.50 3.58
C GLY A 395 69.27 3.57 2.37
N PRO A 396 68.84 4.01 1.18
CA PRO A 396 69.00 3.25 -0.06
C PRO A 396 70.48 3.06 -0.43
N VAL A 397 70.85 1.86 -0.90
CA VAL A 397 72.22 1.49 -1.27
C VAL A 397 72.27 0.96 -2.71
N LEU A 398 73.18 1.48 -3.52
CA LEU A 398 73.39 1.02 -4.91
C LEU A 398 73.91 -0.42 -4.92
N ASN A 399 73.21 -1.34 -5.57
CA ASN A 399 73.68 -2.71 -5.75
C ASN A 399 74.49 -2.84 -7.05
N VAL A 400 75.78 -2.56 -6.96
CA VAL A 400 76.71 -2.60 -8.11
C VAL A 400 76.75 -3.94 -8.85
N ALA A 401 76.38 -5.07 -8.22
CA ALA A 401 76.33 -6.38 -8.88
C ALA A 401 75.14 -6.52 -9.84
N THR A 402 74.13 -5.64 -9.72
CA THR A 402 72.94 -5.60 -10.59
C THR A 402 73.11 -4.68 -11.80
N CYS A 403 74.10 -3.79 -11.79
CA CYS A 403 74.38 -2.87 -12.88
C CYS A 403 74.60 -3.59 -14.21
N ARG A 404 73.95 -3.10 -15.28
CA ARG A 404 74.11 -3.61 -16.66
C ARG A 404 74.22 -2.44 -17.63
N ILE A 405 74.97 -2.65 -18.72
CA ILE A 405 75.48 -1.63 -19.66
C ILE A 405 76.63 -0.83 -19.03
N GLY A 406 77.67 -0.50 -19.82
CA GLY A 406 78.88 0.17 -19.36
C GLY A 406 79.21 1.43 -20.16
N ALA A 407 78.18 2.22 -20.48
CA ALA A 407 78.26 3.45 -21.27
C ALA A 407 77.07 4.36 -20.94
N ASP A 408 77.21 5.66 -21.24
CA ASP A 408 76.23 6.71 -20.98
C ASP A 408 74.80 6.36 -21.44
N VAL A 409 73.89 6.23 -20.47
CA VAL A 409 72.44 6.13 -20.65
C VAL A 409 71.80 7.44 -20.15
N PRO A 410 71.92 8.57 -20.86
CA PRO A 410 71.41 9.86 -20.36
C PRO A 410 69.89 9.97 -20.47
N GLY A 411 69.29 9.15 -21.33
CA GLY A 411 67.93 9.34 -21.80
C GLY A 411 66.90 8.59 -20.98
N GLN A 412 65.68 9.10 -21.02
CA GLN A 412 64.54 8.52 -20.31
C GLN A 412 64.32 7.06 -20.71
N VAL A 413 64.38 6.16 -19.72
CA VAL A 413 64.14 4.73 -19.89
C VAL A 413 62.65 4.42 -19.67
N THR A 414 62.11 3.44 -20.39
CA THR A 414 60.69 3.07 -20.30
C THR A 414 60.50 1.56 -20.37
N PHE A 415 59.38 1.06 -19.82
CA PHE A 415 59.04 -0.37 -19.79
C PHE A 415 57.89 -0.67 -20.76
N ASP A 416 57.75 -1.92 -21.20
CA ASP A 416 56.53 -2.38 -21.86
C ASP A 416 55.33 -2.44 -20.87
N PRO A 417 54.07 -2.51 -21.35
CA PRO A 417 52.89 -2.40 -20.46
C PRO A 417 52.78 -3.58 -19.48
N ALA A 418 53.45 -4.69 -19.77
CA ALA A 418 53.49 -5.88 -18.94
C ALA A 418 54.65 -5.85 -17.92
N GLY A 419 55.51 -4.82 -17.94
CA GLY A 419 56.64 -4.65 -17.02
C GLY A 419 57.78 -5.67 -17.21
N ASN A 420 57.85 -6.36 -18.35
CA ASN A 420 58.77 -7.47 -18.64
C ASN A 420 59.92 -7.10 -19.59
N ILE A 421 59.86 -5.96 -20.28
CA ILE A 421 60.92 -5.47 -21.16
C ILE A 421 61.22 -4.01 -20.84
N VAL A 422 62.51 -3.69 -20.69
CA VAL A 422 63.02 -2.32 -20.56
C VAL A 422 63.57 -1.86 -21.90
N TYR A 423 63.23 -0.64 -22.32
CA TYR A 423 63.80 0.05 -23.47
C TYR A 423 64.70 1.20 -22.99
N MET A 424 65.91 1.26 -23.53
CA MET A 424 67.00 2.13 -23.08
C MET A 424 67.67 2.81 -24.28
N PRO A 425 67.56 4.14 -24.44
CA PRO A 425 68.36 4.89 -25.40
C PRO A 425 69.80 5.08 -24.88
N VAL A 426 70.81 4.77 -25.71
CA VAL A 426 72.24 4.88 -25.38
C VAL A 426 72.92 5.85 -26.33
N LEU A 427 73.73 6.77 -25.78
CA LEU A 427 74.41 7.81 -26.56
C LEU A 427 75.40 7.21 -27.57
N GLY A 428 75.32 7.67 -28.83
CA GLY A 428 76.27 7.29 -29.89
C GLY A 428 76.22 5.81 -30.30
N ASP A 429 75.26 5.04 -29.78
CA ASP A 429 75.14 3.60 -30.06
C ASP A 429 73.69 3.14 -30.30
N GLY A 430 72.67 3.92 -29.95
CA GLY A 430 71.27 3.67 -30.35
C GLY A 430 70.42 2.99 -29.28
N ALA A 431 69.39 2.25 -29.67
CA ALA A 431 68.38 1.73 -28.72
C ALA A 431 68.59 0.27 -28.35
N TYR A 432 68.60 0.02 -27.05
CA TYR A 432 68.76 -1.29 -26.41
C TYR A 432 67.48 -1.71 -25.71
N ARG A 433 67.23 -3.01 -25.65
CA ARG A 433 66.16 -3.59 -24.84
C ARG A 433 66.66 -4.76 -24.00
N ALA A 434 66.15 -4.90 -22.78
CA ALA A 434 66.49 -6.01 -21.90
C ALA A 434 65.21 -6.65 -21.34
N ALA A 435 65.17 -7.98 -21.28
CA ALA A 435 64.12 -8.67 -20.55
C ALA A 435 64.32 -8.43 -19.04
N TYR A 436 63.29 -7.96 -18.36
CA TYR A 436 63.24 -7.83 -16.92
C TYR A 436 62.53 -9.04 -16.32
N ASN A 437 63.13 -9.67 -15.31
CA ASN A 437 62.49 -10.74 -14.55
C ASN A 437 61.94 -10.17 -13.23
N PRO A 438 60.61 -9.94 -13.11
CA PRO A 438 60.03 -9.35 -11.90
C PRO A 438 60.11 -10.25 -10.67
N ALA A 439 60.25 -11.58 -10.84
CA ALA A 439 60.26 -12.52 -9.71
C ALA A 439 61.58 -12.53 -8.93
N ASN A 440 62.71 -12.22 -9.58
CA ASN A 440 64.03 -12.14 -8.94
C ASN A 440 64.69 -10.75 -9.05
N ASN A 441 64.02 -9.79 -9.70
CA ASN A 441 64.47 -8.43 -9.94
C ASN A 441 65.88 -8.37 -10.57
N THR A 442 66.00 -9.03 -11.74
CA THR A 442 67.21 -9.01 -12.56
C THR A 442 66.91 -8.62 -14.00
N LEU A 443 67.80 -7.82 -14.58
CA LEU A 443 67.86 -7.57 -16.02
C LEU A 443 68.63 -8.69 -16.70
N GLY A 444 68.02 -9.29 -17.74
CA GLY A 444 68.69 -10.12 -18.72
C GLY A 444 69.70 -9.32 -19.56
N VAL A 445 70.46 -10.02 -20.40
CA VAL A 445 71.47 -9.38 -21.25
C VAL A 445 70.79 -8.38 -22.20
N PRO A 446 71.18 -7.09 -22.20
CA PRO A 446 70.64 -6.10 -23.12
C PRO A 446 70.97 -6.47 -24.58
N VAL A 447 69.97 -6.33 -25.45
CA VAL A 447 70.08 -6.57 -26.90
C VAL A 447 69.82 -5.26 -27.62
N ARG A 448 70.79 -4.80 -28.42
CA ARG A 448 70.62 -3.67 -29.34
C ARG A 448 69.56 -4.04 -30.38
N PHE A 449 68.51 -3.23 -30.50
CA PHE A 449 67.42 -3.48 -31.46
C PHE A 449 67.28 -2.37 -32.52
N PHE A 450 67.94 -1.23 -32.33
CA PHE A 450 67.99 -0.14 -33.32
C PHE A 450 69.34 0.59 -33.25
N ALA A 451 69.83 1.04 -34.41
CA ALA A 451 71.07 1.82 -34.54
C ALA A 451 70.76 3.32 -34.72
N GLU A 452 71.74 4.18 -34.45
CA GLU A 452 71.56 5.64 -34.51
C GLU A 452 71.21 6.14 -35.92
N VAL A 453 70.34 7.15 -36.00
CA VAL A 453 69.92 7.78 -37.27
C VAL A 453 70.91 8.87 -37.63
N ALA A 454 71.35 8.93 -38.89
CA ALA A 454 72.17 10.05 -39.37
C ALA A 454 71.26 11.24 -39.75
N THR A 455 71.65 12.46 -39.36
CA THR A 455 71.01 13.68 -39.84
C THR A 455 71.22 13.84 -41.36
N PRO A 456 70.43 14.68 -42.05
CA PRO A 456 70.67 15.02 -43.47
C PRO A 456 72.07 15.62 -43.75
N GLN A 457 72.81 16.01 -42.72
CA GLN A 457 74.15 16.59 -42.78
C GLN A 457 75.25 15.57 -42.40
N GLY A 458 74.90 14.29 -42.21
CA GLY A 458 75.84 13.21 -41.89
C GLY A 458 76.33 13.17 -40.44
N GLN A 459 75.70 13.92 -39.53
CA GLN A 459 76.00 13.88 -38.09
C GLN A 459 75.13 12.81 -37.40
N PRO A 460 75.60 12.14 -36.34
CA PRO A 460 74.76 11.25 -35.54
C PRO A 460 73.66 12.04 -34.79
N ALA A 461 72.40 11.63 -34.97
CA ALA A 461 71.25 12.17 -34.25
C ALA A 461 71.02 11.41 -32.94
N ARG A 462 71.30 12.08 -31.83
CA ARG A 462 71.32 11.48 -30.49
C ARG A 462 69.88 11.25 -30.00
N MET A 463 69.56 10.01 -29.63
CA MET A 463 68.31 9.66 -28.95
C MET A 463 68.37 10.13 -27.49
N THR A 464 67.33 10.81 -27.02
CA THR A 464 67.32 11.47 -25.70
C THR A 464 66.14 11.10 -24.83
N SER A 465 64.99 10.80 -25.42
CA SER A 465 63.79 10.41 -24.68
C SER A 465 63.08 9.26 -25.36
N ALA A 466 62.51 8.37 -24.55
CA ALA A 466 61.67 7.28 -24.99
C ALA A 466 60.42 7.20 -24.10
N ALA A 467 59.25 7.16 -24.72
CA ALA A 467 57.96 7.02 -24.05
C ALA A 467 57.18 5.88 -24.71
N LEU A 468 56.46 5.09 -23.92
CA LEU A 468 55.55 4.08 -24.46
C LEU A 468 54.13 4.64 -24.50
N GLY A 469 53.45 4.51 -25.65
CA GLY A 469 52.07 4.92 -25.81
C GLY A 469 51.07 3.91 -25.24
N PRO A 470 49.81 4.33 -25.01
CA PRO A 470 48.72 3.43 -24.58
C PRO A 470 48.35 2.38 -25.65
N ASP A 471 48.81 2.58 -26.88
CA ASP A 471 48.75 1.65 -28.01
C ASP A 471 49.82 0.53 -27.94
N GLY A 472 50.71 0.56 -26.95
CA GLY A 472 51.82 -0.39 -26.78
C GLY A 472 53.00 -0.13 -27.71
N ASN A 473 53.02 0.99 -28.43
CA ASN A 473 54.11 1.36 -29.34
C ASN A 473 55.15 2.23 -28.64
N LEU A 474 56.40 2.19 -29.11
CA LEU A 474 57.51 2.96 -28.53
C LEU A 474 57.75 4.24 -29.33
N TYR A 475 57.76 5.37 -28.65
CA TYR A 475 57.95 6.71 -29.21
C TYR A 475 59.34 7.20 -28.79
N ILE A 476 60.17 7.65 -29.75
CA ILE A 476 61.55 8.11 -29.51
C ILE A 476 61.74 9.54 -30.02
N GLY A 477 62.29 10.41 -29.18
CA GLY A 477 62.68 11.79 -29.49
C GLY A 477 64.19 11.93 -29.70
N TYR A 478 64.58 12.91 -30.53
CA TYR A 478 65.96 13.11 -30.96
C TYR A 478 66.42 14.57 -30.79
N ILE A 479 67.65 14.75 -30.33
CA ILE A 479 68.40 16.02 -30.43
C ILE A 479 68.83 16.24 -31.89
N ARG A 480 68.84 17.50 -32.35
CA ARG A 480 69.17 17.96 -33.72
C ARG A 480 68.30 17.47 -34.89
N LEU A 481 67.17 16.80 -34.66
CA LEU A 481 66.18 16.47 -35.71
C LEU A 481 64.81 17.15 -35.50
N GLY A 482 64.30 17.19 -34.26
CA GLY A 482 62.95 17.70 -33.97
C GLY A 482 61.79 16.80 -34.46
N ASP A 483 62.10 15.66 -35.09
CA ASP A 483 61.16 14.57 -35.37
C ASP A 483 60.93 13.70 -34.13
N ILE A 484 59.70 13.19 -34.00
CA ILE A 484 59.36 12.07 -33.10
C ILE A 484 59.08 10.82 -33.95
N HIS A 485 59.74 9.72 -33.62
CA HIS A 485 59.58 8.44 -34.32
C HIS A 485 58.78 7.43 -33.49
N ARG A 486 57.78 6.78 -34.11
CA ARG A 486 57.02 5.67 -33.53
C ARG A 486 57.48 4.33 -34.09
N PHE A 487 57.75 3.38 -33.20
CA PHE A 487 58.05 1.99 -33.47
C PHE A 487 56.83 1.12 -33.13
N VAL A 488 56.27 0.46 -34.16
CA VAL A 488 55.08 -0.38 -34.00
C VAL A 488 55.48 -1.81 -33.61
N ASN A 489 54.93 -2.31 -32.49
CA ASN A 489 55.16 -3.64 -31.91
C ASN A 489 56.61 -3.92 -31.40
N PRO A 490 57.14 -3.11 -30.45
CA PRO A 490 58.55 -3.11 -30.02
C PRO A 490 59.03 -4.39 -29.29
N SER A 491 58.10 -5.23 -28.82
CA SER A 491 58.39 -6.43 -28.01
C SER A 491 58.86 -7.66 -28.80
N GLY A 492 58.76 -7.64 -30.14
CA GLY A 492 58.95 -8.82 -31.01
C GLY A 492 60.21 -9.64 -30.68
N ALA A 493 60.07 -10.98 -30.63
CA ALA A 493 61.04 -11.90 -30.04
C ALA A 493 62.52 -11.72 -30.49
N PRO A 494 63.52 -12.14 -29.69
CA PRO A 494 64.94 -12.03 -30.06
C PRO A 494 65.23 -12.70 -31.41
N GLY A 495 65.59 -11.91 -32.43
CA GLY A 495 65.86 -12.38 -33.79
C GLY A 495 64.73 -12.21 -34.83
N GLY A 496 63.62 -11.54 -34.49
CA GLY A 496 62.53 -11.26 -35.44
C GLY A 496 62.84 -10.20 -36.53
N PRO A 497 62.10 -10.20 -37.66
CA PRO A 497 62.21 -9.21 -38.75
C PRO A 497 61.79 -7.79 -38.33
N PRO A 498 62.11 -6.73 -39.10
CA PRO A 498 62.22 -5.37 -38.58
C PRO A 498 60.90 -4.70 -38.15
N GLN A 499 61.03 -3.92 -37.08
CA GLN A 499 60.07 -2.92 -36.62
C GLN A 499 59.74 -1.91 -37.74
N GLN A 500 58.46 -1.55 -37.91
CA GLN A 500 58.08 -0.53 -38.90
C GLN A 500 58.04 0.85 -38.25
N PHE A 501 59.08 1.65 -38.47
CA PHE A 501 59.20 3.00 -37.93
C PHE A 501 58.43 4.03 -38.79
N HIS A 502 57.78 4.98 -38.14
CA HIS A 502 57.04 6.08 -38.75
C HIS A 502 57.51 7.39 -38.12
N SER A 503 57.84 8.44 -38.90
CA SER A 503 57.88 9.81 -38.34
C SER A 503 56.43 10.26 -38.18
N ILE A 504 56.04 10.62 -36.95
CA ILE A 504 54.64 10.88 -36.60
C ILE A 504 54.35 12.36 -36.39
N GLY A 505 55.37 13.19 -36.24
CA GLY A 505 55.24 14.63 -36.13
C GLY A 505 56.53 15.36 -35.81
N LEU A 506 56.49 16.68 -35.98
CA LEU A 506 57.58 17.61 -35.66
C LEU A 506 57.22 18.38 -34.37
N SER A 507 58.16 18.43 -33.43
CA SER A 507 58.19 19.44 -32.36
C SER A 507 58.70 20.79 -32.89
N GLY A 508 59.63 20.74 -33.86
CA GLY A 508 60.28 21.91 -34.46
C GLY A 508 61.59 22.33 -33.77
N GLY A 509 61.93 21.72 -32.62
CA GLY A 509 63.22 21.92 -31.95
C GLY A 509 63.67 20.67 -31.18
N GLU A 510 64.77 20.78 -30.45
CA GLU A 510 65.39 19.63 -29.79
C GLU A 510 64.49 19.05 -28.68
N VAL A 511 64.24 17.73 -28.72
CA VAL A 511 63.38 17.04 -27.74
C VAL A 511 64.22 16.49 -26.59
N SER A 512 63.87 16.85 -25.36
CA SER A 512 64.59 16.46 -24.14
C SER A 512 63.82 15.46 -23.25
N GLY A 513 62.48 15.42 -23.33
CA GLY A 513 61.66 14.52 -22.51
C GLY A 513 60.27 14.28 -23.10
N MET A 514 59.65 13.13 -22.79
CA MET A 514 58.33 12.75 -23.31
C MET A 514 57.53 11.91 -22.32
N ALA A 515 56.21 12.13 -22.21
CA ALA A 515 55.30 11.27 -21.45
C ALA A 515 53.86 11.33 -21.97
N PHE A 516 53.08 10.29 -21.71
CA PHE A 516 51.67 10.19 -22.10
C PHE A 516 50.72 10.46 -20.94
N ILE A 517 49.59 11.14 -21.22
CA ILE A 517 48.38 11.14 -20.39
C ILE A 517 47.22 10.72 -21.28
N GLY A 518 46.71 9.51 -21.06
CA GLY A 518 45.80 8.87 -22.01
C GLY A 518 46.42 8.82 -23.41
N PRO A 519 45.72 9.27 -24.47
CA PRO A 519 46.25 9.29 -25.84
C PRO A 519 47.11 10.53 -26.16
N ASP A 520 47.17 11.54 -25.30
CA ASP A 520 47.91 12.79 -25.54
C ASP A 520 49.39 12.63 -25.13
N LEU A 521 50.31 12.97 -26.03
CA LEU A 521 51.77 12.92 -25.83
C LEU A 521 52.31 14.31 -25.50
N TYR A 522 52.85 14.46 -24.29
CA TYR A 522 53.48 15.68 -23.80
C TYR A 522 54.99 15.61 -24.06
N ILE A 523 55.53 16.71 -24.57
CA ILE A 523 56.87 16.80 -25.15
C ILE A 523 57.57 18.02 -24.56
N LEU A 524 58.77 17.84 -24.01
CA LEU A 524 59.64 18.93 -23.59
C LEU A 524 60.60 19.24 -24.74
N ASP A 525 60.38 20.37 -25.44
CA ASP A 525 61.11 20.74 -26.65
C ASP A 525 61.72 22.15 -26.61
N ALA A 526 62.68 22.40 -27.49
CA ALA A 526 63.19 23.75 -27.77
C ALA A 526 62.26 24.51 -28.73
N ASP A 527 62.10 25.81 -28.52
CA ASP A 527 61.52 26.68 -29.55
C ASP A 527 62.47 26.81 -30.76
N PRO A 528 62.01 26.59 -32.01
CA PRO A 528 62.85 26.57 -33.21
C PRO A 528 63.64 27.86 -33.48
N ILE A 529 63.18 29.00 -32.97
CA ILE A 529 63.67 30.34 -33.32
C ILE A 529 64.47 30.93 -32.16
N THR A 530 63.93 30.79 -30.93
CA THR A 530 64.49 31.41 -29.73
C THR A 530 65.36 30.45 -28.90
N LEU A 531 65.30 29.14 -29.18
CA LEU A 531 65.97 28.07 -28.42
C LEU A 531 65.60 28.02 -26.93
N ALA A 532 64.54 28.72 -26.53
CA ALA A 532 63.98 28.63 -25.19
C ALA A 532 63.21 27.30 -25.04
N PRO A 533 63.34 26.57 -23.92
CA PRO A 533 62.54 25.37 -23.71
C PRO A 533 61.08 25.73 -23.46
N ARG A 534 60.20 24.84 -23.91
CA ARG A 534 58.75 24.91 -23.71
C ARG A 534 58.18 23.51 -23.50
N LEU A 535 56.99 23.45 -22.90
CA LEU A 535 56.19 22.23 -22.92
C LEU A 535 55.24 22.31 -24.12
N SER A 536 55.22 21.26 -24.94
CA SER A 536 54.29 21.10 -26.07
C SER A 536 53.45 19.84 -25.88
N VAL A 537 52.27 19.79 -26.52
CA VAL A 537 51.41 18.59 -26.56
C VAL A 537 51.05 18.21 -27.99
N MET A 538 51.21 16.92 -28.29
CA MET A 538 50.68 16.27 -29.48
C MET A 538 49.45 15.47 -29.06
N ARG A 539 48.27 16.01 -29.36
CA ARG A 539 46.99 15.39 -29.01
C ARG A 539 46.72 14.16 -29.85
N ASP A 540 46.16 13.11 -29.23
CA ASP A 540 45.89 11.81 -29.84
C ASP A 540 47.06 11.26 -30.69
N ALA A 541 48.26 11.24 -30.10
CA ALA A 541 49.48 10.79 -30.77
C ALA A 541 49.42 9.34 -31.33
N PRO A 542 48.65 8.40 -30.76
CA PRO A 542 48.39 7.10 -31.39
C PRO A 542 47.66 7.19 -32.73
N ALA A 543 46.75 8.15 -32.92
CA ALA A 543 46.07 8.37 -34.20
C ALA A 543 46.95 9.03 -35.27
N CYS A 544 48.08 9.64 -34.89
CA CYS A 544 49.04 10.23 -35.82
C CYS A 544 49.74 9.15 -36.68
N GLY A 545 49.89 9.43 -37.99
CA GLY A 545 50.59 8.51 -38.90
C GLY A 545 50.89 9.10 -40.27
N GLY A 546 52.15 9.00 -40.68
CA GLY A 546 52.62 9.21 -42.06
C GLY A 546 53.28 7.92 -42.59
N ALA A 547 53.25 7.69 -43.90
CA ALA A 547 53.90 6.51 -44.49
C ALA A 547 55.41 6.48 -44.18
N PRO A 548 56.06 5.29 -44.11
CA PRO A 548 57.49 5.19 -43.77
C PRO A 548 58.37 6.11 -44.64
N GLY A 549 59.08 7.04 -44.00
CA GLY A 549 59.93 8.04 -44.66
C GLY A 549 59.27 9.40 -44.95
N ASN A 550 57.98 9.58 -44.67
CA ASN A 550 57.29 10.88 -44.67
C ASN A 550 56.93 11.30 -43.24
N ALA A 551 57.08 12.59 -42.92
CA ALA A 551 56.62 13.14 -41.65
C ALA A 551 55.08 13.12 -41.55
N GLY A 552 54.56 12.70 -40.40
CA GLY A 552 53.14 12.74 -40.09
C GLY A 552 52.59 14.17 -39.97
N THR A 553 51.26 14.31 -40.07
CA THR A 553 50.58 15.62 -40.06
C THR A 553 50.36 16.22 -38.68
N CYS A 554 50.78 15.53 -37.60
CA CYS A 554 50.63 16.03 -36.25
C CYS A 554 51.78 16.97 -35.89
N VAL A 555 51.44 18.15 -35.41
CA VAL A 555 52.39 19.14 -34.89
C VAL A 555 52.19 19.23 -33.38
N ALA A 556 53.28 19.31 -32.62
CA ALA A 556 53.18 19.56 -31.19
C ALA A 556 52.84 21.05 -30.95
N GLU A 557 51.74 21.31 -30.25
CA GLU A 557 51.28 22.68 -29.94
C GLU A 557 51.86 23.14 -28.59
N PRO A 558 52.47 24.33 -28.49
CA PRO A 558 53.08 24.82 -27.24
C PRO A 558 52.01 25.19 -26.19
N ILE A 559 52.22 24.74 -24.95
CA ILE A 559 51.35 25.00 -23.81
C ILE A 559 51.75 26.34 -23.17
N ALA A 560 51.06 27.41 -23.56
CA ALA A 560 51.35 28.78 -23.15
C ALA A 560 51.20 29.06 -21.64
N SER A 561 50.51 28.19 -20.89
CA SER A 561 50.35 28.26 -19.42
C SER A 561 51.58 27.76 -18.63
N VAL A 562 52.58 27.18 -19.32
CA VAL A 562 53.81 26.64 -18.72
C VAL A 562 55.02 27.49 -19.13
N ALA A 563 55.51 28.31 -18.20
CA ALA A 563 56.71 29.13 -18.41
C ALA A 563 57.95 28.44 -17.79
N LEU A 564 58.97 28.17 -18.61
CA LEU A 564 60.22 27.53 -18.20
C LEU A 564 61.37 28.57 -18.12
N PRO A 565 62.06 28.75 -16.97
CA PRO A 565 62.91 29.93 -16.74
C PRO A 565 64.39 29.83 -17.19
N VAL A 566 64.87 28.74 -17.80
CA VAL A 566 66.31 28.52 -18.09
C VAL A 566 66.52 28.08 -19.55
N PRO A 567 67.51 28.59 -20.31
CA PRO A 567 67.80 28.13 -21.68
C PRO A 567 68.37 26.70 -21.74
N LEU A 568 68.15 26.00 -22.86
CA LEU A 568 68.69 24.66 -23.09
C LEU A 568 70.20 24.70 -23.37
N GLY A 569 71.02 24.29 -22.39
CA GLY A 569 72.47 24.17 -22.52
C GLY A 569 72.98 22.77 -22.16
N GLU A 570 72.82 21.79 -23.06
CA GLU A 570 73.26 20.37 -22.97
C GLU A 570 72.97 19.58 -21.66
N ALA A 571 72.22 20.12 -20.69
CA ALA A 571 72.01 19.52 -19.37
C ALA A 571 70.57 19.04 -19.07
N HIS A 572 70.42 17.73 -18.87
CA HIS A 572 69.59 17.06 -17.84
C HIS A 572 68.13 17.49 -17.55
N HIS A 573 67.39 18.03 -18.52
CA HIS A 573 65.94 18.20 -18.37
C HIS A 573 65.20 16.86 -18.48
N THR A 574 64.32 16.54 -17.53
CA THR A 574 63.48 15.33 -17.58
C THR A 574 62.00 15.65 -17.42
N LEU A 575 61.16 14.83 -18.05
CA LEU A 575 59.70 14.96 -18.04
C LEU A 575 59.08 13.59 -17.78
N ALA A 576 58.15 13.51 -16.83
CA ALA A 576 57.48 12.26 -16.48
C ALA A 576 56.00 12.49 -16.19
N SER A 577 55.17 11.46 -16.34
CA SER A 577 53.75 11.49 -16.00
C SER A 577 53.37 10.34 -15.09
N ASP A 578 52.42 10.62 -14.21
CA ASP A 578 51.74 9.64 -13.36
C ASP A 578 50.41 9.14 -13.98
N GLY A 579 50.09 9.57 -15.20
CA GLY A 579 48.86 9.22 -15.92
C GLY A 579 47.72 10.22 -15.77
N GLU A 580 47.82 11.21 -14.88
CA GLU A 580 46.85 12.33 -14.76
C GLU A 580 47.51 13.71 -14.85
N THR A 581 48.81 13.82 -14.54
CA THR A 581 49.57 15.08 -14.52
C THR A 581 51.00 14.94 -15.07
N ILE A 582 51.61 16.06 -15.43
CA ILE A 582 52.98 16.14 -15.98
C ILE A 582 53.91 16.76 -14.94
N PHE A 583 55.08 16.17 -14.76
CA PHE A 583 56.16 16.68 -13.93
C PHE A 583 57.36 17.01 -14.81
N ILE A 584 57.96 18.18 -14.57
CA ILE A 584 59.03 18.75 -15.39
C ILE A 584 60.16 19.20 -14.47
N THR A 585 61.39 18.79 -14.73
CA THR A 585 62.57 19.32 -14.04
C THR A 585 63.42 20.19 -14.95
N ASN A 586 64.07 21.17 -14.32
CA ASN A 586 65.22 21.85 -14.87
C ASN A 586 66.34 21.87 -13.82
N GLU A 587 67.46 22.53 -14.12
CA GLU A 587 68.63 22.59 -13.23
C GLU A 587 68.35 23.12 -11.81
N THR A 588 67.26 23.89 -11.62
CA THR A 588 66.95 24.62 -10.39
C THR A 588 65.53 24.38 -9.85
N GLU A 589 64.62 23.76 -10.58
CA GLU A 589 63.19 23.66 -10.24
C GLU A 589 62.55 22.32 -10.60
N LEU A 590 61.59 21.90 -9.77
CA LEU A 590 60.59 20.89 -10.09
C LEU A 590 59.24 21.58 -10.26
N LEU A 591 58.69 21.51 -11.46
CA LEU A 591 57.35 21.99 -11.81
C LEU A 591 56.39 20.83 -11.98
N TRP A 592 55.13 21.08 -11.66
CA TRP A 592 54.03 20.15 -11.81
C TRP A 592 52.89 20.83 -12.55
N TYR A 593 52.48 20.26 -13.68
CA TYR A 593 51.45 20.76 -14.56
C TYR A 593 50.25 19.80 -14.56
N ASN A 594 49.07 20.33 -14.29
CA ASN A 594 47.81 19.60 -14.37
C ASN A 594 47.08 19.98 -15.68
N PRO A 595 47.01 19.11 -16.69
CA PRO A 595 46.36 19.42 -17.96
C PRO A 595 44.84 19.54 -17.88
N ALA A 596 44.20 18.98 -16.84
CA ALA A 596 42.75 19.07 -16.69
C ALA A 596 42.29 20.46 -16.20
N THR A 597 43.17 21.18 -15.49
CA THR A 597 42.93 22.55 -14.99
C THR A 597 43.75 23.62 -15.71
N ASP A 598 44.70 23.21 -16.57
CA ASP A 598 45.70 24.06 -17.24
C ASP A 598 46.52 24.93 -16.26
N THR A 599 46.86 24.35 -15.10
CA THR A 599 47.57 25.05 -14.01
C THR A 599 48.94 24.43 -13.75
N THR A 600 49.93 25.30 -13.54
CA THR A 600 51.30 24.91 -13.14
C THR A 600 51.56 25.30 -11.69
N VAL A 601 52.13 24.39 -10.90
CA VAL A 601 52.56 24.59 -9.51
C VAL A 601 54.07 24.32 -9.41
N THR A 602 54.80 25.22 -8.73
CA THR A 602 56.22 25.00 -8.41
C THR A 602 56.31 24.13 -7.16
N VAL A 603 56.81 22.91 -7.30
CA VAL A 603 56.93 21.93 -6.21
C VAL A 603 58.22 22.12 -5.43
N ALA A 604 59.31 22.50 -6.11
CA ALA A 604 60.59 22.86 -5.51
C ALA A 604 61.35 23.89 -6.37
N ARG A 605 62.16 24.75 -5.73
CA ARG A 605 63.04 25.74 -6.40
C ARG A 605 64.31 25.97 -5.59
N SER A 606 65.45 26.02 -6.26
CA SER A 606 66.77 26.30 -5.68
C SER A 606 66.91 27.74 -5.20
N GLY A 607 67.61 27.95 -4.09
CA GLY A 607 67.98 29.29 -3.58
C GLY A 607 66.85 30.12 -2.96
N GLN A 608 65.60 29.66 -3.00
CA GLN A 608 64.56 30.13 -2.08
C GLN A 608 64.64 29.28 -0.79
N ASP A 609 64.29 29.84 0.37
CA ASP A 609 64.23 29.10 1.65
C ASP A 609 62.96 28.23 1.73
N ASN A 610 62.84 27.44 0.67
CA ASN A 610 61.75 26.57 0.28
C ASN A 610 61.25 25.60 1.37
N LEU A 611 62.24 25.07 2.11
CA LEU A 611 62.26 23.64 2.48
C LEU A 611 62.75 23.37 3.91
N GLY A 612 63.30 24.37 4.62
CA GLY A 612 63.79 24.20 6.00
C GLY A 612 65.03 23.31 6.15
N VAL A 613 65.83 23.13 5.10
CA VAL A 613 67.12 22.39 5.13
C VAL A 613 68.17 23.12 4.28
N ASP A 614 69.44 23.00 4.68
CA ASP A 614 70.60 23.73 4.14
C ASP A 614 70.62 23.93 2.60
N ALA A 615 70.99 25.14 2.20
CA ALA A 615 71.01 25.59 0.80
C ALA A 615 71.87 24.68 -0.11
N GLY A 616 71.27 24.04 -1.10
CA GLY A 616 72.04 23.16 -1.99
C GLY A 616 71.32 22.39 -3.10
N LEU A 617 70.09 22.71 -3.49
CA LEU A 617 69.48 22.13 -4.70
C LEU A 617 70.28 22.57 -5.94
N ARG A 618 71.01 21.66 -6.55
CA ARG A 618 71.82 21.87 -7.75
C ARG A 618 71.56 20.68 -8.69
N ALA A 619 71.23 20.99 -9.95
CA ALA A 619 70.94 20.03 -11.02
C ALA A 619 69.98 18.88 -10.62
N VAL A 620 68.67 19.12 -10.72
CA VAL A 620 67.67 18.05 -10.48
C VAL A 620 67.73 17.02 -11.61
N THR A 621 68.07 15.77 -11.26
CA THR A 621 68.32 14.68 -12.20
C THR A 621 67.29 13.55 -12.04
N GLY A 622 66.44 13.38 -13.06
CA GLY A 622 65.43 12.32 -13.13
C GLY A 622 64.16 12.55 -12.28
N ILE A 623 63.05 11.99 -12.75
CA ILE A 623 61.75 11.94 -12.06
C ILE A 623 61.18 10.52 -12.19
N GLY A 624 60.66 9.96 -11.09
CA GLY A 624 59.92 8.69 -11.09
C GLY A 624 58.74 8.69 -10.11
N PHE A 625 57.83 7.72 -10.23
CA PHE A 625 56.64 7.57 -9.38
C PHE A 625 56.55 6.17 -8.79
N ASP A 626 56.20 6.03 -7.51
CA ASP A 626 55.77 4.73 -6.99
C ASP A 626 54.34 4.37 -7.42
N GLY A 627 53.90 3.13 -7.19
CA GLY A 627 52.55 2.68 -7.56
C GLY A 627 51.42 3.29 -6.72
N GLN A 628 51.73 4.21 -5.79
CA GLN A 628 50.78 5.11 -5.14
C GLN A 628 50.87 6.54 -5.70
N GLY A 629 51.55 6.72 -6.83
CA GLY A 629 51.79 7.97 -7.52
C GLY A 629 52.69 8.96 -6.79
N GLN A 630 53.38 8.57 -5.71
CA GLN A 630 54.25 9.50 -4.98
C GLN A 630 55.49 9.79 -5.83
N VAL A 631 55.90 11.06 -5.91
CA VAL A 631 56.95 11.51 -6.84
C VAL A 631 58.32 11.46 -6.17
N TYR A 632 59.33 11.00 -6.91
CA TYR A 632 60.73 10.98 -6.48
C TYR A 632 61.62 11.69 -7.51
N PHE A 633 62.63 12.42 -7.05
CA PHE A 633 63.61 13.11 -7.90
C PHE A 633 65.00 13.18 -7.26
N GLY A 634 66.07 13.28 -8.06
CA GLY A 634 67.47 13.33 -7.60
C GLY A 634 68.08 14.74 -7.64
N ASP A 635 69.17 14.99 -6.90
CA ASP A 635 70.03 16.19 -7.06
C ASP A 635 71.53 15.87 -7.09
N ASP A 636 72.35 16.72 -7.72
CA ASP A 636 73.83 16.66 -7.67
C ASP A 636 74.40 17.82 -6.85
N THR A 637 75.00 17.51 -5.71
CA THR A 637 75.30 18.52 -4.68
C THR A 637 76.56 19.36 -4.93
N THR A 638 77.44 18.99 -5.87
CA THR A 638 78.76 19.63 -6.03
C THR A 638 78.99 20.46 -7.28
N GLY A 639 78.20 20.30 -8.35
CA GLY A 639 78.33 21.12 -9.57
C GLY A 639 79.66 20.95 -10.32
N ALA A 640 80.33 19.82 -10.10
CA ALA A 640 81.51 19.35 -10.80
C ALA A 640 81.42 17.83 -10.86
N LEU A 641 81.70 17.23 -12.02
CA LEU A 641 81.55 15.79 -12.31
C LEU A 641 82.60 14.89 -11.60
N ASP A 642 83.23 15.41 -10.54
CA ASP A 642 84.41 14.85 -9.87
C ASP A 642 84.10 14.42 -8.41
N GLY A 643 83.03 13.65 -8.21
CA GLY A 643 82.93 12.67 -7.14
C GLY A 643 82.08 12.97 -5.88
N ASN A 644 81.08 12.09 -5.67
CA ASN A 644 80.44 11.72 -4.38
C ASN A 644 79.55 12.76 -3.64
N GLN A 645 78.33 13.00 -4.16
CA GLN A 645 77.05 12.66 -3.47
C GLN A 645 75.80 13.16 -4.21
N THR A 646 74.92 12.23 -4.60
CA THR A 646 73.53 12.48 -5.01
C THR A 646 72.57 12.34 -3.82
N ARG A 647 71.52 13.16 -3.72
CA ARG A 647 70.39 12.93 -2.80
C ARG A 647 69.13 12.56 -3.57
N ILE A 648 68.22 11.81 -2.93
CA ILE A 648 66.89 11.50 -3.49
C ILE A 648 65.83 12.10 -2.58
N TRP A 649 64.88 12.79 -3.19
CA TRP A 649 63.80 13.52 -2.55
C TRP A 649 62.46 12.86 -2.85
N LYS A 650 61.58 12.77 -1.86
CA LYS A 650 60.20 12.27 -2.01
C LYS A 650 59.19 13.40 -1.85
N VAL A 651 58.40 13.66 -2.89
CA VAL A 651 57.21 14.51 -2.81
C VAL A 651 56.05 13.67 -2.31
N LYS A 652 55.62 13.94 -1.09
CA LYS A 652 54.40 13.36 -0.53
C LYS A 652 53.19 14.04 -1.17
N ARG A 653 52.27 13.27 -1.76
CA ARG A 653 50.98 13.75 -2.31
C ARG A 653 49.81 13.18 -1.50
N PRO A 654 48.67 13.89 -1.45
CA PRO A 654 47.42 13.32 -0.96
C PRO A 654 47.02 12.05 -1.69
N ILE A 655 46.39 11.17 -0.93
CA ILE A 655 45.83 9.90 -1.36
C ILE A 655 44.32 10.04 -1.19
N ALA A 656 43.57 10.06 -2.30
CA ALA A 656 42.12 9.90 -2.24
C ALA A 656 41.78 8.47 -1.84
N ASN A 657 40.69 8.34 -1.08
CA ASN A 657 40.04 7.08 -0.78
C ASN A 657 38.54 7.35 -0.82
N ALA A 658 37.86 6.84 -1.84
CA ALA A 658 36.44 7.04 -2.09
C ALA A 658 35.53 6.14 -1.23
N GLY A 659 36.13 5.31 -0.38
CA GLY A 659 35.43 4.34 0.45
C GLY A 659 35.09 3.05 -0.30
N ALA A 660 34.56 2.08 0.43
CA ALA A 660 34.15 0.81 -0.16
C ALA A 660 32.86 0.93 -0.99
N ASP A 661 32.75 0.07 -2.02
CA ASP A 661 31.52 -0.10 -2.80
C ASP A 661 30.30 -0.34 -1.90
N GLN A 662 29.20 0.36 -2.20
CA GLN A 662 28.00 0.37 -1.38
C GLN A 662 26.86 -0.38 -2.05
N THR A 663 25.96 -0.94 -1.23
CA THR A 663 24.68 -1.48 -1.68
C THR A 663 23.56 -0.85 -0.86
N VAL A 664 22.57 -0.27 -1.53
CA VAL A 664 21.49 0.53 -0.93
C VAL A 664 20.15 0.13 -1.52
N LEU A 665 19.05 0.51 -0.87
CA LEU A 665 17.70 0.34 -1.44
C LEU A 665 17.27 1.58 -2.25
N VAL A 666 16.37 1.40 -3.22
CA VAL A 666 15.76 2.51 -3.97
C VAL A 666 15.16 3.56 -3.04
N ASN A 667 15.33 4.84 -3.38
CA ASN A 667 15.01 6.00 -2.52
C ASN A 667 15.75 6.05 -1.17
N GLY A 668 16.69 5.15 -0.89
CA GLY A 668 17.54 5.20 0.29
C GLY A 668 18.50 6.38 0.25
N ALA A 669 18.82 6.95 1.41
CA ALA A 669 19.90 7.91 1.53
C ALA A 669 21.25 7.20 1.34
N VAL A 670 22.15 7.82 0.57
CA VAL A 670 23.50 7.34 0.31
C VAL A 670 24.49 8.41 0.75
N THR A 671 25.53 8.01 1.45
CA THR A 671 26.65 8.87 1.86
C THR A 671 27.91 8.25 1.29
N LEU A 672 28.58 8.92 0.34
CA LEU A 672 29.90 8.48 -0.11
C LEU A 672 30.92 8.80 0.99
N ASP A 673 31.96 7.98 1.19
CA ASP A 673 32.89 8.17 2.31
C ASP A 673 34.33 8.42 1.86
N GLY A 674 34.66 9.71 1.75
CA GLY A 674 35.99 10.20 1.43
C GLY A 674 36.94 10.25 2.63
N THR A 675 36.49 9.96 3.86
CA THR A 675 37.25 10.27 5.09
C THR A 675 38.51 9.45 5.28
N GLY A 676 38.63 8.31 4.59
CA GLY A 676 39.88 7.53 4.49
C GLY A 676 40.98 8.24 3.69
N SER A 677 40.68 9.36 3.03
CA SER A 677 41.66 10.16 2.30
C SER A 677 42.67 10.79 3.26
N SER A 678 43.94 10.76 2.88
CA SER A 678 45.04 11.18 3.74
C SER A 678 46.08 11.99 2.99
N ASP A 679 46.77 12.89 3.69
CA ASP A 679 48.02 13.48 3.19
C ASP A 679 49.19 12.99 4.06
N PRO A 680 50.10 12.15 3.52
CA PRO A 680 51.34 11.77 4.17
C PRO A 680 52.28 12.96 4.47
N GLY A 681 52.08 14.10 3.80
CA GLY A 681 52.72 15.39 4.06
C GLY A 681 52.20 16.12 5.31
N ASN A 682 51.07 15.69 5.88
CA ASN A 682 50.36 16.31 7.00
C ASN A 682 49.90 17.77 6.78
N ARG A 683 49.74 18.20 5.52
CA ARG A 683 49.29 19.54 5.10
C ARG A 683 47.76 19.63 5.05
N ARG A 684 47.14 19.29 6.17
CA ARG A 684 45.68 19.42 6.36
C ARG A 684 45.29 20.91 6.40
N PRO A 685 44.05 21.28 6.02
CA PRO A 685 42.95 20.40 5.61
C PRO A 685 43.06 19.91 4.17
N LEU A 686 42.52 18.72 3.91
CA LEU A 686 42.18 18.28 2.55
C LEU A 686 40.86 18.95 2.14
N SER A 687 40.81 19.45 0.90
CA SER A 687 39.56 19.73 0.19
C SER A 687 39.19 18.54 -0.69
N TYR A 688 37.89 18.35 -0.94
CA TYR A 688 37.36 17.17 -1.63
C TYR A 688 36.63 17.61 -2.89
N GLN A 689 36.63 16.77 -3.92
CA GLN A 689 35.86 16.99 -5.13
C GLN A 689 35.29 15.66 -5.65
N TRP A 690 33.98 15.51 -5.52
CA TRP A 690 33.24 14.35 -6.01
C TRP A 690 32.59 14.63 -7.37
N THR A 691 32.81 13.71 -8.32
CA THR A 691 32.20 13.76 -9.65
C THR A 691 31.51 12.44 -9.95
N GLN A 692 30.25 12.47 -10.38
CA GLN A 692 29.58 11.27 -10.89
C GLN A 692 30.05 10.97 -12.30
N ILE A 693 30.49 9.73 -12.55
CA ILE A 693 31.01 9.28 -13.86
C ILE A 693 30.15 8.21 -14.54
N GLY A 694 29.13 7.68 -13.86
CA GLY A 694 28.13 6.74 -14.41
C GLY A 694 26.72 7.33 -14.49
N THR A 695 25.78 6.63 -15.14
CA THR A 695 24.36 7.02 -15.25
C THR A 695 23.45 5.98 -14.55
N PRO A 696 22.25 6.34 -14.04
CA PRO A 696 21.55 7.64 -14.15
C PRO A 696 22.13 8.73 -13.23
N ALA A 697 22.03 9.99 -13.65
CA ALA A 697 22.56 11.12 -12.88
C ALA A 697 21.76 11.35 -11.58
N VAL A 698 22.46 11.70 -10.49
CA VAL A 698 21.89 12.07 -9.19
C VAL A 698 22.47 13.40 -8.71
N THR A 699 21.69 14.16 -7.92
CA THR A 699 22.16 15.43 -7.35
C THR A 699 22.90 15.17 -6.04
N LEU A 700 24.22 15.37 -6.05
CA LEU A 700 25.06 15.34 -4.84
C LEU A 700 24.86 16.61 -4.01
N THR A 701 24.53 16.46 -2.73
CA THR A 701 24.57 17.53 -1.73
C THR A 701 25.92 17.52 -1.04
N GLY A 702 26.62 18.66 -1.02
CA GLY A 702 27.96 18.76 -0.43
C GLY A 702 29.05 18.02 -1.21
N ALA A 703 28.98 18.01 -2.55
CA ALA A 703 29.94 17.34 -3.44
C ALA A 703 31.43 17.76 -3.26
N ASN A 704 31.69 18.84 -2.52
CA ASN A 704 33.01 19.33 -2.16
C ASN A 704 33.43 18.97 -0.70
N THR A 705 32.72 18.04 -0.06
CA THR A 705 32.98 17.59 1.32
C THR A 705 33.49 16.15 1.34
N ALA A 706 34.03 15.73 2.50
CA ALA A 706 34.47 14.35 2.69
C ALA A 706 33.33 13.33 2.58
N GLN A 707 32.09 13.72 2.91
CA GLN A 707 30.94 12.81 2.97
C GLN A 707 29.71 13.43 2.28
N PRO A 708 29.70 13.53 0.94
CA PRO A 708 28.55 14.03 0.19
C PRO A 708 27.40 13.04 0.27
N THR A 709 26.18 13.55 0.15
CA THR A 709 24.97 12.73 0.22
C THR A 709 24.08 12.88 -1.00
N PHE A 710 23.35 11.82 -1.34
CA PHE A 710 22.28 11.85 -2.33
C PHE A 710 21.19 10.83 -2.00
N THR A 711 20.02 10.99 -2.60
CA THR A 711 18.94 9.99 -2.54
C THR A 711 19.07 9.06 -3.74
N ALA A 712 19.15 7.74 -3.49
CA ALA A 712 19.21 6.74 -4.54
C ALA A 712 17.96 6.81 -5.45
N PRO A 713 18.10 6.55 -6.76
CA PRO A 713 16.96 6.54 -7.69
C PRO A 713 15.84 5.60 -7.24
N ALA A 714 14.62 5.89 -7.69
CA ALA A 714 13.43 5.07 -7.41
C ALA A 714 13.44 3.70 -8.11
N THR A 715 14.34 3.50 -9.09
CA THR A 715 14.54 2.26 -9.83
C THR A 715 15.91 1.67 -9.55
N PRO A 716 16.06 0.33 -9.52
CA PRO A 716 17.37 -0.33 -9.37
C PRO A 716 18.36 0.12 -10.44
N ALA A 717 19.59 0.41 -10.01
CA ALA A 717 20.61 1.06 -10.84
C ALA A 717 22.02 0.81 -10.26
N VAL A 718 23.05 1.10 -11.07
CA VAL A 718 24.44 1.12 -10.63
C VAL A 718 24.98 2.52 -10.90
N LEU A 719 25.45 3.18 -9.84
CA LEU A 719 26.06 4.51 -9.90
C LEU A 719 27.56 4.39 -9.65
N THR A 720 28.36 5.25 -10.26
CA THR A 720 29.81 5.29 -10.04
C THR A 720 30.24 6.73 -9.86
N PHE A 721 31.03 6.97 -8.82
CA PHE A 721 31.55 8.29 -8.44
C PHE A 721 33.07 8.23 -8.36
N ALA A 722 33.73 9.34 -8.71
CA ALA A 722 35.15 9.56 -8.52
C ALA A 722 35.38 10.66 -7.47
N LEU A 723 36.42 10.49 -6.65
CA LEU A 723 36.91 11.46 -5.67
C LEU A 723 38.35 11.87 -6.03
N ASN A 724 38.59 13.17 -6.10
CA ASN A 724 39.93 13.74 -5.95
C ASN A 724 39.99 14.54 -4.64
N VAL A 725 41.14 14.55 -3.97
CA VAL A 725 41.39 15.40 -2.79
C VAL A 725 42.61 16.29 -3.01
N THR A 726 42.58 17.51 -2.47
CA THR A 726 43.65 18.50 -2.65
C THR A 726 44.14 19.01 -1.29
N ASP A 727 45.46 19.00 -1.04
CA ASP A 727 46.05 19.51 0.21
C ASP A 727 46.08 21.05 0.29
N GLY A 728 46.52 21.56 1.45
CA GLY A 728 46.70 22.99 1.69
C GLY A 728 47.77 23.68 0.82
N LEU A 729 48.51 22.94 -0.02
CA LEU A 729 49.44 23.50 -1.01
C LEU A 729 48.86 23.50 -2.44
N GLY A 730 47.64 22.99 -2.63
CA GLY A 730 47.03 22.82 -3.95
C GLY A 730 47.41 21.50 -4.64
N ILE A 731 48.03 20.55 -3.93
CA ILE A 731 48.41 19.25 -4.51
C ILE A 731 47.21 18.31 -4.51
N VAL A 732 46.66 18.10 -5.71
CA VAL A 732 45.57 17.17 -6.02
C VAL A 732 46.10 15.73 -6.02
N SER A 733 45.34 14.80 -5.45
CA SER A 733 45.56 13.36 -5.52
C SER A 733 45.22 12.80 -6.91
N MET A 734 45.72 11.61 -7.20
CA MET A 734 45.04 10.72 -8.15
C MET A 734 43.58 10.52 -7.75
N ARG A 735 42.69 10.30 -8.72
CA ARG A 735 41.29 9.97 -8.41
C ARG A 735 41.17 8.55 -7.82
N ASP A 736 40.25 8.38 -6.87
CA ASP A 736 39.74 7.07 -6.47
C ASP A 736 38.25 6.95 -6.81
N THR A 737 37.70 5.74 -6.94
CA THR A 737 36.31 5.51 -7.39
C THR A 737 35.54 4.55 -6.53
N VAL A 738 34.25 4.86 -6.31
CA VAL A 738 33.30 4.03 -5.57
C VAL A 738 32.04 3.76 -6.39
N ARG A 739 31.55 2.52 -6.33
CA ARG A 739 30.30 2.08 -6.96
C ARG A 739 29.19 1.97 -5.92
N VAL A 740 28.00 2.47 -6.25
CA VAL A 740 26.78 2.31 -5.45
C VAL A 740 25.77 1.48 -6.23
N THR A 741 25.45 0.29 -5.71
CA THR A 741 24.45 -0.61 -6.28
C THR A 741 23.11 -0.40 -5.57
N VAL A 742 22.08 -0.02 -6.34
CA VAL A 742 20.74 0.31 -5.84
C VAL A 742 19.82 -0.87 -6.14
N ASN A 743 19.26 -1.48 -5.10
CA ASN A 743 18.39 -2.66 -5.16
C ASN A 743 16.96 -2.34 -4.73
N ASP A 744 16.02 -3.22 -5.07
CA ASP A 744 14.66 -3.14 -4.51
C ASP A 744 14.61 -3.59 -3.05
N ALA A 745 13.67 -3.02 -2.29
CA ALA A 745 13.33 -3.54 -0.97
C ALA A 745 12.67 -4.93 -1.11
N PRO A 746 13.04 -5.93 -0.28
CA PRO A 746 12.41 -7.25 -0.28
C PRO A 746 10.89 -7.16 -0.03
N ILE A 747 10.14 -8.01 -0.71
CA ILE A 747 8.68 -8.12 -0.55
C ILE A 747 8.38 -8.82 0.77
N THR A 748 7.66 -8.17 1.67
CA THR A 748 7.30 -8.72 2.99
C THR A 748 5.80 -8.61 3.26
N GLY A 749 5.28 -9.58 4.01
CA GLY A 749 3.87 -9.60 4.44
C GLY A 749 2.89 -9.55 3.28
N LEU A 750 3.19 -10.22 2.16
CA LEU A 750 2.24 -10.40 1.06
C LEU A 750 1.03 -11.18 1.56
N ALA A 751 -0.12 -10.53 1.61
CA ALA A 751 -1.41 -11.15 1.89
C ALA A 751 -2.32 -11.03 0.67
N LEU A 752 -3.10 -12.08 0.44
CA LEU A 752 -4.16 -12.12 -0.55
C LEU A 752 -5.50 -12.06 0.17
N ASP A 753 -6.36 -11.12 -0.22
CA ASP A 753 -7.78 -11.12 0.11
C ASP A 753 -8.65 -11.12 -1.16
N GLY A 754 -9.93 -11.45 -0.99
CA GLY A 754 -10.89 -11.40 -2.09
C GLY A 754 -12.32 -11.66 -1.65
N SER A 755 -13.28 -11.34 -2.50
CA SER A 755 -14.69 -11.67 -2.24
C SER A 755 -14.84 -13.20 -2.15
N SER A 756 -15.21 -13.74 -1.00
CA SER A 756 -15.48 -15.18 -0.82
C SER A 756 -16.38 -15.39 0.42
N PRO A 757 -17.45 -16.21 0.33
CA PRO A 757 -17.94 -16.86 -0.88
C PRO A 757 -18.44 -15.84 -1.92
N THR A 758 -18.41 -16.21 -3.19
CA THR A 758 -18.97 -15.44 -4.31
C THR A 758 -19.96 -16.27 -5.11
N THR A 759 -20.86 -15.58 -5.80
CA THR A 759 -21.84 -16.25 -6.65
C THR A 759 -21.26 -16.56 -8.03
N LEU A 760 -21.67 -17.67 -8.64
CA LEU A 760 -21.34 -18.02 -10.01
C LEU A 760 -21.71 -16.88 -10.97
N GLY A 761 -20.85 -16.57 -11.95
CA GLY A 761 -21.08 -15.50 -12.92
C GLY A 761 -20.95 -14.07 -12.36
N GLN A 762 -20.79 -13.89 -11.05
CA GLN A 762 -20.55 -12.59 -10.42
C GLN A 762 -19.04 -12.31 -10.28
N VAL A 763 -18.71 -11.01 -10.31
CA VAL A 763 -17.31 -10.55 -10.25
C VAL A 763 -16.75 -10.78 -8.85
N THR A 764 -15.74 -11.64 -8.76
CA THR A 764 -14.90 -11.79 -7.57
C THR A 764 -13.80 -10.74 -7.63
N ASN A 765 -13.78 -9.84 -6.64
CA ASN A 765 -12.72 -8.84 -6.51
C ASN A 765 -11.58 -9.41 -5.66
N PHE A 766 -10.35 -9.11 -6.04
CA PHE A 766 -9.14 -9.51 -5.33
C PHE A 766 -8.28 -8.31 -4.98
N THR A 767 -7.64 -8.37 -3.82
CA THR A 767 -6.69 -7.38 -3.35
C THR A 767 -5.47 -8.06 -2.76
N ALA A 768 -4.30 -7.64 -3.20
CA ALA A 768 -3.03 -7.98 -2.61
C ALA A 768 -2.58 -6.80 -1.74
N SER A 769 -2.11 -7.11 -0.53
CA SER A 769 -1.46 -6.13 0.34
C SER A 769 -0.08 -6.63 0.73
N THR A 770 0.84 -5.70 0.97
CA THR A 770 2.24 -5.99 1.35
C THR A 770 2.63 -5.05 2.49
N THR A 771 3.32 -5.57 3.51
CA THR A 771 3.88 -4.73 4.58
C THR A 771 5.16 -4.01 4.16
N GLY A 772 5.81 -4.46 3.09
CA GLY A 772 6.99 -3.81 2.52
C GLY A 772 7.39 -4.39 1.16
N GLY A 773 8.22 -3.65 0.44
CA GLY A 773 8.74 -3.97 -0.90
C GLY A 773 8.59 -2.79 -1.87
N THR A 774 9.46 -2.71 -2.89
CA THR A 774 9.44 -1.65 -3.92
C THR A 774 9.35 -2.24 -5.33
N ASN A 775 8.89 -1.43 -6.30
CA ASN A 775 8.76 -1.80 -7.72
C ASN A 775 8.10 -3.18 -7.95
N ILE A 776 7.05 -3.47 -7.19
CA ILE A 776 6.37 -4.77 -7.18
C ILE A 776 5.45 -4.91 -8.39
N ALA A 777 5.69 -5.94 -9.20
CA ALA A 777 4.76 -6.43 -10.22
C ALA A 777 3.92 -7.60 -9.68
N TYR A 778 2.61 -7.61 -9.98
CA TYR A 778 1.69 -8.66 -9.53
C TYR A 778 1.24 -9.56 -10.68
N GLN A 779 1.28 -10.87 -10.46
CA GLN A 779 0.71 -11.90 -11.32
C GLN A 779 -0.37 -12.67 -10.57
N TRP A 780 -1.49 -12.93 -11.24
CA TRP A 780 -2.72 -13.46 -10.68
C TRP A 780 -3.08 -14.78 -11.37
N ASN A 781 -3.14 -15.87 -10.60
CA ASN A 781 -3.69 -17.15 -11.02
C ASN A 781 -4.95 -17.42 -10.21
N PHE A 782 -6.12 -17.43 -10.84
CA PHE A 782 -7.40 -17.58 -10.12
C PHE A 782 -7.73 -19.03 -9.73
N GLY A 783 -6.93 -20.01 -10.17
CA GLY A 783 -7.04 -21.41 -9.78
C GLY A 783 -8.07 -22.24 -10.58
N ASP A 784 -8.71 -21.65 -11.60
CA ASP A 784 -9.72 -22.29 -12.46
C ASP A 784 -9.21 -22.69 -13.84
N GLY A 785 -7.92 -22.48 -14.11
CA GLY A 785 -7.28 -22.74 -15.41
C GLY A 785 -7.36 -21.57 -16.39
N SER A 786 -7.89 -20.42 -16.00
CA SER A 786 -7.77 -19.18 -16.79
C SER A 786 -6.29 -18.75 -16.96
N PRO A 787 -5.96 -18.00 -18.02
CA PRO A 787 -4.62 -17.44 -18.20
C PRO A 787 -4.18 -16.58 -17.01
N VAL A 788 -2.90 -16.68 -16.62
CA VAL A 788 -2.33 -15.85 -15.55
C VAL A 788 -2.39 -14.36 -15.97
N ALA A 789 -3.08 -13.54 -15.18
CA ALA A 789 -3.24 -12.13 -15.44
C ALA A 789 -2.13 -11.31 -14.74
N ALA A 790 -1.41 -10.48 -15.49
CA ALA A 790 -0.48 -9.50 -14.92
C ALA A 790 -1.20 -8.16 -14.70
N GLY A 791 -0.89 -7.43 -13.63
CA GLY A 791 -1.52 -6.14 -13.39
C GLY A 791 -1.19 -5.49 -12.05
N ALA A 792 -2.14 -4.70 -11.55
CA ALA A 792 -2.05 -3.99 -10.29
C ALA A 792 -2.21 -4.90 -9.07
N ALA A 793 -2.04 -4.32 -7.88
CA ALA A 793 -2.32 -4.96 -6.59
C ALA A 793 -3.82 -5.27 -6.35
N SER A 794 -4.71 -4.82 -7.23
CA SER A 794 -6.10 -5.28 -7.28
C SER A 794 -6.43 -5.84 -8.66
N ASN A 795 -7.29 -6.86 -8.68
CA ASN A 795 -7.75 -7.49 -9.91
C ASN A 795 -9.18 -8.01 -9.73
N ASN A 796 -9.84 -8.36 -10.83
CA ASN A 796 -11.17 -8.95 -10.81
C ASN A 796 -11.22 -10.19 -11.71
N HIS A 797 -12.05 -11.16 -11.32
CA HIS A 797 -12.25 -12.40 -12.09
C HIS A 797 -13.69 -12.88 -11.96
N THR A 798 -14.20 -13.52 -13.00
CA THR A 798 -15.53 -14.14 -13.00
C THR A 798 -15.38 -15.62 -13.28
N TYR A 799 -15.66 -16.45 -12.29
CA TYR A 799 -15.47 -17.89 -12.39
C TYR A 799 -16.54 -18.52 -13.31
N PRO A 800 -16.16 -19.42 -14.23
CA PRO A 800 -17.07 -20.00 -15.21
C PRO A 800 -17.89 -21.19 -14.68
N SER A 801 -17.60 -21.68 -13.47
CA SER A 801 -18.24 -22.86 -12.86
C SER A 801 -18.21 -22.77 -11.33
N VAL A 802 -19.13 -23.47 -10.66
CA VAL A 802 -19.11 -23.61 -9.19
C VAL A 802 -17.93 -24.47 -8.74
N GLY A 803 -17.41 -24.19 -7.56
CA GLY A 803 -16.28 -24.93 -7.00
C GLY A 803 -15.58 -24.18 -5.87
N THR A 804 -14.53 -24.78 -5.34
CA THR A 804 -13.57 -24.08 -4.48
C THR A 804 -12.26 -23.94 -5.23
N TYR A 805 -11.86 -22.72 -5.54
CA TYR A 805 -10.66 -22.40 -6.30
C TYR A 805 -9.58 -21.87 -5.36
N THR A 806 -8.32 -22.25 -5.59
CA THR A 806 -7.18 -21.67 -4.86
C THR A 806 -6.60 -20.55 -5.71
N ALA A 807 -7.03 -19.32 -5.43
CA ALA A 807 -6.44 -18.15 -6.06
C ALA A 807 -5.03 -17.92 -5.46
N ILE A 808 -4.08 -17.55 -6.33
CA ILE A 808 -2.69 -17.29 -6.00
C ILE A 808 -2.32 -15.93 -6.60
N VAL A 809 -1.81 -15.03 -5.76
CA VAL A 809 -1.11 -13.83 -6.23
C VAL A 809 0.38 -14.02 -6.01
N THR A 810 1.18 -13.69 -7.03
CA THR A 810 2.63 -13.70 -6.98
C THR A 810 3.14 -12.29 -7.21
N ALA A 811 3.78 -11.74 -6.20
CA ALA A 811 4.39 -10.42 -6.20
C ALA A 811 5.89 -10.58 -6.48
N THR A 812 6.44 -9.83 -7.44
CA THR A 812 7.84 -9.96 -7.89
C THR A 812 8.49 -8.60 -8.08
N ASN A 813 9.75 -8.46 -7.67
CA ASN A 813 10.64 -7.34 -7.96
C ASN A 813 12.08 -7.83 -8.14
N ASN A 814 13.07 -6.95 -8.28
CA ASN A 814 14.45 -7.38 -8.50
C ASN A 814 15.13 -8.01 -7.25
N ALA A 815 14.51 -7.91 -6.07
CA ALA A 815 14.99 -8.58 -4.85
C ALA A 815 14.43 -10.01 -4.68
N GLY A 816 13.35 -10.37 -5.38
CA GLY A 816 12.79 -11.72 -5.36
C GLY A 816 11.32 -11.81 -5.74
N SER A 817 10.73 -12.98 -5.50
CA SER A 817 9.32 -13.27 -5.75
C SER A 817 8.71 -13.98 -4.55
N VAL A 818 7.48 -13.59 -4.19
CA VAL A 818 6.71 -14.14 -3.07
C VAL A 818 5.27 -14.40 -3.54
N SER A 819 4.69 -15.52 -3.13
CA SER A 819 3.30 -15.86 -3.46
C SER A 819 2.42 -15.98 -2.20
N ALA A 820 1.17 -15.56 -2.30
CA ALA A 820 0.14 -15.73 -1.29
C ALA A 820 -1.10 -16.39 -1.91
N THR A 821 -1.80 -17.24 -1.14
CA THR A 821 -2.90 -18.08 -1.62
C THR A 821 -4.17 -17.87 -0.82
N ARG A 822 -5.34 -17.97 -1.46
CA ARG A 822 -6.64 -17.88 -0.81
C ARG A 822 -7.68 -18.78 -1.46
N ALA A 823 -8.46 -19.48 -0.64
CA ALA A 823 -9.60 -20.26 -1.11
C ALA A 823 -10.79 -19.34 -1.45
N ILE A 824 -11.29 -19.44 -2.67
CA ILE A 824 -12.50 -18.77 -3.15
C ILE A 824 -13.58 -19.83 -3.35
N VAL A 825 -14.68 -19.71 -2.61
CA VAL A 825 -15.83 -20.60 -2.75
C VAL A 825 -16.83 -19.94 -3.69
N VAL A 826 -17.03 -20.54 -4.86
CA VAL A 826 -17.99 -20.10 -5.87
C VAL A 826 -19.21 -21.00 -5.81
N SER A 827 -20.32 -20.45 -5.33
CA SER A 827 -21.62 -21.13 -5.23
C SER A 827 -22.62 -20.56 -6.23
N ASN A 828 -23.58 -21.35 -6.66
CA ASN A 828 -24.73 -20.86 -7.40
C ASN A 828 -25.86 -20.51 -6.41
N GLN A 829 -26.59 -19.40 -6.58
CA GLN A 829 -27.74 -19.11 -5.73
C GLN A 829 -28.99 -19.78 -6.26
N ALA A 830 -29.86 -20.26 -5.37
CA ALA A 830 -31.10 -20.89 -5.79
C ALA A 830 -32.12 -19.81 -6.20
N PRO A 831 -32.87 -20.01 -7.30
CA PRO A 831 -33.91 -19.08 -7.70
C PRO A 831 -35.05 -19.03 -6.68
N SER A 832 -35.88 -17.99 -6.76
CA SER A 832 -37.11 -17.86 -5.99
C SER A 832 -38.34 -18.20 -6.84
N SER A 833 -39.11 -19.17 -6.38
CA SER A 833 -40.43 -19.49 -6.93
C SER A 833 -41.44 -18.40 -6.55
N ASN A 834 -42.28 -17.98 -7.49
CA ASN A 834 -43.41 -17.10 -7.24
C ASN A 834 -44.58 -17.54 -8.14
N ALA A 835 -45.60 -18.14 -7.54
CA ALA A 835 -46.77 -18.71 -8.21
C ALA A 835 -47.84 -17.65 -8.58
N GLY A 836 -47.62 -16.40 -8.20
CA GLY A 836 -48.56 -15.30 -8.36
C GLY A 836 -49.63 -15.27 -7.26
N ASN A 837 -50.47 -14.24 -7.30
CA ASN A 837 -51.51 -14.04 -6.30
C ASN A 837 -52.64 -15.09 -6.42
N ASP A 838 -53.22 -15.44 -5.27
CA ASP A 838 -54.49 -16.19 -5.18
C ASP A 838 -55.58 -15.55 -6.06
N GLN A 839 -56.38 -16.39 -6.71
CA GLN A 839 -57.42 -15.94 -7.65
C GLN A 839 -58.80 -16.39 -7.19
N THR A 840 -59.79 -15.52 -7.36
CA THR A 840 -61.21 -15.91 -7.25
C THR A 840 -61.87 -15.78 -8.62
N VAL A 841 -62.42 -16.89 -9.12
CA VAL A 841 -63.03 -16.99 -10.46
C VAL A 841 -64.40 -17.65 -10.36
N THR A 842 -65.22 -17.53 -11.40
CA THR A 842 -66.48 -18.27 -11.50
C THR A 842 -66.28 -19.62 -12.21
N VAL A 843 -67.15 -20.60 -11.93
CA VAL A 843 -67.17 -21.91 -12.61
C VAL A 843 -67.08 -21.78 -14.13
N GLY A 844 -66.34 -22.68 -14.78
CA GLY A 844 -66.13 -22.67 -16.24
C GLY A 844 -65.23 -21.57 -16.80
N SER A 845 -64.73 -20.64 -15.99
CA SER A 845 -63.80 -19.59 -16.45
C SER A 845 -62.43 -20.16 -16.83
N THR A 846 -61.77 -19.59 -17.83
CA THR A 846 -60.33 -19.86 -18.07
C THR A 846 -59.50 -19.17 -17.00
N VAL A 847 -58.64 -19.93 -16.33
CA VAL A 847 -57.68 -19.48 -15.32
C VAL A 847 -56.28 -19.51 -15.92
N THR A 848 -55.47 -18.49 -15.63
CA THR A 848 -54.04 -18.44 -15.96
C THR A 848 -53.25 -18.40 -14.68
N LEU A 849 -52.42 -19.42 -14.42
CA LEU A 849 -51.42 -19.35 -13.34
C LEU A 849 -50.26 -18.48 -13.83
N ASN A 850 -49.61 -17.70 -12.96
CA ASN A 850 -48.58 -16.75 -13.39
C ASN A 850 -47.28 -16.88 -12.60
N GLY A 851 -46.33 -17.63 -13.17
CA GLY A 851 -45.01 -17.85 -12.62
C GLY A 851 -44.00 -16.73 -12.91
N THR A 852 -44.35 -15.72 -13.72
CA THR A 852 -43.37 -14.74 -14.24
C THR A 852 -42.77 -13.81 -13.19
N GLY A 853 -43.29 -13.78 -11.96
CA GLY A 853 -42.66 -13.12 -10.83
C GLY A 853 -41.48 -13.89 -10.23
N SER A 854 -41.26 -15.14 -10.67
CA SER A 854 -40.13 -15.97 -10.25
C SER A 854 -38.84 -15.38 -10.81
N ASN A 855 -37.80 -15.29 -9.98
CA ASN A 855 -36.55 -14.63 -10.35
C ASN A 855 -35.37 -15.39 -9.80
N ASP A 856 -34.23 -15.26 -10.49
CA ASP A 856 -32.95 -15.72 -9.98
C ASP A 856 -32.17 -14.53 -9.39
N PRO A 857 -31.73 -14.59 -8.11
CA PRO A 857 -30.88 -13.56 -7.50
C PRO A 857 -29.57 -13.26 -8.23
N ASP A 858 -29.00 -14.23 -8.96
CA ASP A 858 -27.72 -14.06 -9.66
C ASP A 858 -27.84 -13.99 -11.20
N GLY A 859 -29.05 -14.21 -11.71
CA GLY A 859 -29.43 -13.94 -13.09
C GLY A 859 -29.38 -15.15 -14.04
N HIS A 860 -29.20 -16.38 -13.54
CA HIS A 860 -29.16 -17.62 -14.34
C HIS A 860 -30.50 -17.98 -15.00
N THR A 861 -30.82 -17.22 -16.05
CA THR A 861 -32.01 -17.36 -16.91
C THR A 861 -31.68 -18.15 -18.18
N PRO A 862 -32.68 -18.68 -18.93
CA PRO A 862 -34.11 -18.74 -18.57
C PRO A 862 -34.37 -19.74 -17.43
N LEU A 863 -35.35 -19.42 -16.57
CA LEU A 863 -35.86 -20.36 -15.58
C LEU A 863 -36.70 -21.45 -16.26
N SER A 864 -36.56 -22.68 -15.78
CA SER A 864 -37.47 -23.80 -16.03
C SER A 864 -38.56 -23.82 -14.96
N TYR A 865 -39.81 -24.03 -15.37
CA TYR A 865 -40.97 -24.04 -14.48
C TYR A 865 -41.49 -25.47 -14.29
N ALA A 866 -41.94 -25.79 -13.08
CA ALA A 866 -42.62 -27.04 -12.77
C ALA A 866 -43.87 -26.76 -11.92
N TRP A 867 -45.03 -26.76 -12.57
CA TRP A 867 -46.34 -26.64 -11.95
C TRP A 867 -46.91 -28.02 -11.59
N GLN A 868 -47.35 -28.15 -10.34
CA GLN A 868 -48.07 -29.32 -9.85
C GLN A 868 -49.37 -28.88 -9.18
N GLN A 869 -50.49 -29.52 -9.52
CA GLN A 869 -51.71 -29.38 -8.72
C GLN A 869 -51.54 -30.19 -7.44
N THR A 870 -51.71 -29.55 -6.28
CA THR A 870 -51.51 -30.13 -4.95
C THR A 870 -52.83 -30.42 -4.21
N GLY A 871 -53.95 -29.88 -4.69
CA GLY A 871 -55.26 -30.04 -4.04
C GLY A 871 -56.45 -29.62 -4.90
N GLY A 872 -57.63 -30.06 -4.47
CA GLY A 872 -58.91 -29.86 -5.15
C GLY A 872 -59.18 -30.85 -6.30
N PRO A 873 -60.35 -30.73 -6.97
CA PRO A 873 -60.68 -31.53 -8.16
C PRO A 873 -59.63 -31.37 -9.27
N ALA A 874 -59.22 -32.47 -9.88
CA ALA A 874 -58.17 -32.46 -10.91
C ALA A 874 -58.57 -31.63 -12.15
N VAL A 875 -57.65 -30.78 -12.63
CA VAL A 875 -57.79 -30.03 -13.88
C VAL A 875 -56.62 -30.31 -14.82
N THR A 876 -56.84 -30.13 -16.12
CA THR A 876 -55.78 -30.26 -17.13
C THR A 876 -55.15 -28.90 -17.40
N LEU A 877 -53.87 -28.72 -17.02
CA LEU A 877 -53.07 -27.57 -17.43
C LEU A 877 -52.69 -27.69 -18.91
N SER A 878 -52.66 -26.56 -19.63
CA SER A 878 -52.18 -26.49 -21.03
C SER A 878 -50.68 -26.80 -21.18
N SER A 879 -49.91 -26.61 -20.11
CA SER A 879 -48.56 -27.17 -19.91
C SER A 879 -48.22 -27.15 -18.43
N SER A 880 -47.52 -28.15 -17.90
CA SER A 880 -46.96 -28.08 -16.53
C SER A 880 -45.62 -27.34 -16.47
N THR A 881 -45.03 -26.97 -17.61
CA THR A 881 -43.68 -26.38 -17.70
C THR A 881 -43.63 -24.98 -18.30
N ALA A 882 -44.79 -24.41 -18.66
CA ALA A 882 -44.88 -23.02 -19.10
C ALA A 882 -44.81 -22.05 -17.90
N ALA A 883 -44.29 -20.85 -18.12
CA ALA A 883 -44.32 -19.78 -17.13
C ALA A 883 -45.75 -19.28 -16.81
N GLN A 884 -46.66 -19.37 -17.79
CA GLN A 884 -48.08 -18.97 -17.65
C GLN A 884 -49.02 -20.03 -18.24
N PRO A 885 -49.23 -21.16 -17.55
CA PRO A 885 -50.15 -22.19 -18.02
C PRO A 885 -51.59 -21.83 -17.71
N THR A 886 -52.50 -22.45 -18.46
CA THR A 886 -53.94 -22.17 -18.39
C THR A 886 -54.75 -23.44 -18.18
N PHE A 887 -55.92 -23.31 -17.57
CA PHE A 887 -56.91 -24.40 -17.45
C PHE A 887 -58.33 -23.83 -17.39
N THR A 888 -59.34 -24.68 -17.57
CA THR A 888 -60.76 -24.31 -17.38
C THR A 888 -61.21 -24.69 -15.98
N ALA A 889 -61.76 -23.73 -15.22
CA ALA A 889 -62.26 -23.96 -13.87
C ALA A 889 -63.41 -24.99 -13.86
N PRO A 890 -63.49 -25.88 -12.85
CA PRO A 890 -64.56 -26.88 -12.72
C PRO A 890 -65.97 -26.26 -12.74
N ALA A 891 -66.95 -27.09 -13.10
CA ALA A 891 -68.36 -26.70 -13.20
C ALA A 891 -69.07 -26.50 -11.83
N THR A 892 -68.44 -26.96 -10.75
CA THR A 892 -68.91 -26.81 -9.36
C THR A 892 -67.94 -25.94 -8.57
N PRO A 893 -68.41 -25.16 -7.58
CA PRO A 893 -67.54 -24.45 -6.65
C PRO A 893 -66.50 -25.37 -6.00
N ALA A 894 -65.26 -24.92 -5.94
CA ALA A 894 -64.13 -25.69 -5.46
C ALA A 894 -62.97 -24.78 -5.07
N THR A 895 -62.07 -25.28 -4.23
CA THR A 895 -60.75 -24.68 -4.00
C THR A 895 -59.71 -25.58 -4.64
N LEU A 896 -58.91 -25.03 -5.55
CA LEU A 896 -57.77 -25.70 -6.17
C LEU A 896 -56.49 -25.09 -5.62
N THR A 897 -55.47 -25.91 -5.36
CA THR A 897 -54.14 -25.42 -4.99
C THR A 897 -53.11 -25.94 -5.97
N PHE A 898 -52.16 -25.07 -6.36
CA PHE A 898 -51.04 -25.41 -7.21
C PHE A 898 -49.75 -24.98 -6.54
N SER A 899 -48.68 -25.76 -6.72
CA SER A 899 -47.33 -25.37 -6.37
C SER A 899 -46.49 -25.16 -7.63
N LEU A 900 -45.71 -24.08 -7.66
CA LEU A 900 -44.67 -23.83 -8.63
C LEU A 900 -43.31 -24.05 -7.97
N LEU A 901 -42.49 -24.92 -8.57
CA LEU A 901 -41.04 -24.94 -8.35
C LEU A 901 -40.34 -24.41 -9.60
N VAL A 902 -39.39 -23.50 -9.46
CA VAL A 902 -38.50 -23.08 -10.55
C VAL A 902 -37.10 -23.67 -10.40
N THR A 903 -36.40 -23.81 -11.52
CA THR A 903 -35.01 -24.27 -11.60
C THR A 903 -34.28 -23.39 -12.60
N ASP A 904 -33.06 -22.98 -12.28
CA ASP A 904 -32.29 -22.05 -13.10
C ASP A 904 -31.63 -22.73 -14.32
N SER A 905 -30.90 -21.94 -15.12
CA SER A 905 -30.13 -22.45 -16.27
C SER A 905 -28.85 -23.21 -15.89
N ARG A 906 -28.58 -23.40 -14.59
CA ARG A 906 -27.47 -24.18 -14.01
C ARG A 906 -27.94 -25.45 -13.30
N ALA A 907 -29.22 -25.78 -13.41
CA ALA A 907 -29.90 -26.93 -12.80
C ALA A 907 -29.98 -26.89 -11.26
N LEU A 908 -29.88 -25.71 -10.63
CA LEU A 908 -30.20 -25.54 -9.21
C LEU A 908 -31.69 -25.19 -9.07
N ALA A 909 -32.42 -26.02 -8.33
CA ALA A 909 -33.82 -25.78 -8.02
C ALA A 909 -33.97 -24.74 -6.91
N ALA A 910 -35.07 -24.00 -6.93
CA ALA A 910 -35.47 -23.13 -5.83
C ALA A 910 -35.53 -23.91 -4.51
N ALA A 911 -35.09 -23.29 -3.41
CA ALA A 911 -35.06 -23.94 -2.09
C ALA A 911 -36.45 -24.32 -1.57
N ALA A 912 -37.50 -23.66 -2.07
CA ALA A 912 -38.89 -23.98 -1.83
C ALA A 912 -39.72 -23.76 -3.10
N ALA A 913 -40.78 -24.56 -3.25
CA ALA A 913 -41.89 -24.23 -4.14
C ALA A 913 -42.77 -23.15 -3.50
N ASP A 914 -43.35 -22.29 -4.33
CA ASP A 914 -44.39 -21.34 -3.91
C ASP A 914 -45.77 -21.87 -4.32
N SER A 915 -46.85 -21.41 -3.66
CA SER A 915 -48.20 -21.94 -3.85
C SER A 915 -49.24 -20.87 -4.15
N VAL A 916 -50.16 -21.18 -5.06
CA VAL A 916 -51.31 -20.33 -5.41
C VAL A 916 -52.63 -21.09 -5.25
N THR A 917 -53.61 -20.41 -4.66
CA THR A 917 -54.96 -20.92 -4.42
C THR A 917 -55.95 -20.30 -5.40
N ILE A 918 -56.71 -21.15 -6.08
CA ILE A 918 -57.78 -20.74 -6.99
C ILE A 918 -59.13 -21.10 -6.37
N THR A 919 -59.87 -20.07 -5.93
CA THR A 919 -61.22 -20.20 -5.38
C THR A 919 -62.25 -20.06 -6.49
N VAL A 920 -62.89 -21.17 -6.83
CA VAL A 920 -63.95 -21.23 -7.85
C VAL A 920 -65.31 -21.05 -7.18
N ARG A 921 -66.08 -20.05 -7.59
CA ARG A 921 -67.40 -19.70 -7.07
C ARG A 921 -68.49 -19.86 -8.12
N ASP A 922 -69.74 -19.90 -7.67
CA ASP A 922 -70.88 -19.85 -8.58
C ASP A 922 -71.01 -18.48 -9.27
N THR A 923 -71.60 -18.49 -10.47
CA THR A 923 -72.01 -17.26 -11.16
C THR A 923 -73.28 -16.68 -10.51
N ALA A 924 -73.38 -15.34 -10.52
CA ALA A 924 -74.47 -14.62 -9.87
C ALA A 924 -75.83 -14.91 -10.51
N ILE A 925 -76.85 -15.12 -9.66
CA ILE A 925 -78.23 -15.34 -10.12
C ILE A 925 -78.78 -14.04 -10.73
N THR A 926 -79.16 -14.12 -12.00
CA THR A 926 -79.67 -13.02 -12.82
C THR A 926 -80.94 -13.43 -13.55
N ASN A 927 -81.71 -12.46 -14.06
CA ASN A 927 -82.94 -12.70 -14.84
C ASN A 927 -83.99 -13.60 -14.15
N ALA A 928 -83.99 -13.62 -12.82
CA ALA A 928 -84.93 -14.40 -12.01
C ALA A 928 -86.37 -13.89 -12.21
N ALA A 929 -87.21 -14.72 -12.83
CA ALA A 929 -88.63 -14.45 -13.07
C ALA A 929 -89.45 -15.72 -12.82
N LEU A 930 -90.76 -15.55 -12.56
CA LEU A 930 -91.71 -16.63 -12.31
C LEU A 930 -93.00 -16.38 -13.11
N THR A 931 -93.44 -17.38 -13.87
CA THR A 931 -94.71 -17.39 -14.62
C THR A 931 -95.57 -18.58 -14.21
N SER A 932 -96.85 -18.52 -14.53
CA SER A 932 -97.83 -19.59 -14.31
C SER A 932 -98.78 -19.69 -15.51
N ASN A 933 -99.50 -20.81 -15.63
CA ASN A 933 -100.62 -20.96 -16.58
C ASN A 933 -101.97 -20.47 -16.01
N SER A 934 -101.95 -19.65 -14.95
CA SER A 934 -103.14 -19.09 -14.31
C SER A 934 -103.90 -18.13 -15.24
N PRO A 935 -105.25 -18.03 -15.16
CA PRO A 935 -106.15 -18.74 -14.23
C PRO A 935 -106.34 -20.21 -14.58
N THR A 936 -106.52 -21.04 -13.55
CA THR A 936 -106.82 -22.48 -13.69
C THR A 936 -108.05 -22.86 -12.89
N THR A 937 -108.73 -23.92 -13.31
CA THR A 937 -109.93 -24.40 -12.61
C THR A 937 -109.56 -25.12 -11.31
N LEU A 938 -110.46 -25.05 -10.33
CA LEU A 938 -110.34 -25.74 -9.05
C LEU A 938 -110.18 -27.26 -9.25
N GLY A 939 -109.21 -27.88 -8.55
CA GLY A 939 -108.88 -29.30 -8.71
C GLY A 939 -108.08 -29.66 -9.97
N GLN A 940 -107.83 -28.72 -10.90
CA GLN A 940 -106.94 -28.93 -12.05
C GLN A 940 -105.49 -28.58 -11.72
N THR A 941 -104.57 -29.01 -12.59
CA THR A 941 -103.12 -28.79 -12.41
C THR A 941 -102.71 -27.39 -12.88
N THR A 942 -102.18 -26.59 -11.95
CA THR A 942 -101.44 -25.36 -12.26
C THR A 942 -99.96 -25.69 -12.48
N THR A 943 -99.38 -25.18 -13.57
CA THR A 943 -97.95 -25.27 -13.86
C THR A 943 -97.28 -23.93 -13.55
N LEU A 944 -96.19 -23.97 -12.80
CA LEU A 944 -95.36 -22.83 -12.42
C LEU A 944 -93.97 -23.01 -13.05
N THR A 945 -93.44 -21.96 -13.70
CA THR A 945 -92.12 -22.00 -14.35
C THR A 945 -91.28 -20.80 -13.93
N ALA A 946 -90.16 -21.09 -13.30
CA ALA A 946 -89.10 -20.16 -12.97
C ALA A 946 -88.07 -20.11 -14.11
N THR A 947 -87.60 -18.91 -14.45
CA THR A 947 -86.42 -18.71 -15.30
C THR A 947 -85.37 -17.95 -14.51
N ALA A 948 -84.11 -18.34 -14.63
CA ALA A 948 -82.97 -17.62 -14.08
C ALA A 948 -81.68 -18.03 -14.82
N THR A 949 -80.70 -17.13 -14.86
CA THR A 949 -79.35 -17.39 -15.36
C THR A 949 -78.36 -17.39 -14.19
N GLY A 950 -77.49 -18.41 -14.14
CA GLY A 950 -76.52 -18.64 -13.06
C GLY A 950 -76.08 -20.12 -13.06
N SER A 951 -75.12 -20.48 -12.22
CA SER A 951 -74.64 -21.87 -12.05
C SER A 951 -75.21 -22.53 -10.80
N ASN A 952 -75.30 -23.87 -10.83
CA ASN A 952 -75.68 -24.73 -9.70
C ASN A 952 -76.95 -24.25 -8.97
N LEU A 953 -77.96 -23.83 -9.75
CA LEU A 953 -79.22 -23.31 -9.26
C LEU A 953 -80.08 -24.42 -8.64
N THR A 954 -80.61 -24.14 -7.45
CA THR A 954 -81.57 -24.95 -6.71
C THR A 954 -82.89 -24.18 -6.57
N TYR A 955 -84.01 -24.91 -6.56
CA TYR A 955 -85.36 -24.33 -6.54
C TYR A 955 -86.17 -24.93 -5.39
N VAL A 956 -86.73 -24.08 -4.53
CA VAL A 956 -87.66 -24.46 -3.47
C VAL A 956 -88.96 -23.68 -3.63
N TRP A 957 -90.07 -24.40 -3.74
CA TRP A 957 -91.38 -23.87 -4.08
C TRP A 957 -92.30 -23.82 -2.87
N THR A 958 -93.13 -22.78 -2.79
CA THR A 958 -94.22 -22.64 -1.81
C THR A 958 -95.47 -22.22 -2.57
N PHE A 959 -96.63 -22.83 -2.32
CA PHE A 959 -97.82 -22.57 -3.14
C PHE A 959 -98.77 -21.51 -2.56
N GLY A 960 -98.63 -21.17 -1.28
CA GLY A 960 -99.42 -20.12 -0.62
C GLY A 960 -100.79 -20.58 -0.10
N ASP A 961 -101.10 -21.88 -0.21
CA ASP A 961 -102.33 -22.55 0.21
C ASP A 961 -102.18 -23.34 1.53
N GLY A 962 -101.06 -23.19 2.23
CA GLY A 962 -100.73 -23.91 3.46
C GLY A 962 -99.95 -25.21 3.26
N THR A 963 -99.67 -25.61 2.02
CA THR A 963 -98.79 -26.75 1.72
C THR A 963 -97.32 -26.47 2.09
N ALA A 964 -96.58 -27.55 2.42
CA ALA A 964 -95.19 -27.44 2.85
C ALA A 964 -94.24 -27.03 1.70
N PRO A 965 -93.14 -26.30 1.99
CA PRO A 965 -92.13 -25.97 0.98
C PRO A 965 -91.58 -27.22 0.30
N THR A 966 -91.60 -27.24 -1.03
CA THR A 966 -91.29 -28.42 -1.85
C THR A 966 -90.06 -28.14 -2.73
N PRO A 967 -88.93 -28.85 -2.55
CA PRO A 967 -87.81 -28.80 -3.49
C PRO A 967 -88.21 -29.30 -4.88
N GLY A 968 -87.69 -28.68 -5.94
CA GLY A 968 -88.04 -29.06 -7.31
C GLY A 968 -87.06 -28.56 -8.37
N GLY A 969 -87.46 -28.67 -9.63
CA GLY A 969 -86.75 -28.07 -10.75
C GLY A 969 -87.22 -26.64 -11.04
N ALA A 970 -86.75 -26.09 -12.17
CA ALA A 970 -87.18 -24.80 -12.69
C ALA A 970 -88.68 -24.77 -13.08
N THR A 971 -89.30 -25.93 -13.33
CA THR A 971 -90.75 -26.07 -13.52
C THR A 971 -91.31 -27.02 -12.47
N ILE A 972 -92.48 -26.69 -11.91
CA ILE A 972 -93.23 -27.55 -10.99
C ILE A 972 -94.73 -27.48 -11.30
N THR A 973 -95.48 -28.48 -10.85
CA THR A 973 -96.94 -28.55 -10.97
C THR A 973 -97.57 -28.67 -9.58
N HIS A 974 -98.74 -28.07 -9.40
CA HIS A 974 -99.50 -28.12 -8.15
C HIS A 974 -101.01 -28.14 -8.41
N VAL A 975 -101.78 -28.75 -7.52
CA VAL A 975 -103.26 -28.79 -7.56
C VAL A 975 -103.80 -28.11 -6.31
N PHE A 976 -104.48 -27.00 -6.49
CA PHE A 976 -105.03 -26.21 -5.38
C PHE A 976 -106.36 -26.80 -4.89
N ALA A 977 -106.49 -26.95 -3.57
CA ALA A 977 -107.66 -27.59 -2.94
C ALA A 977 -108.86 -26.65 -2.74
N GLY A 978 -108.65 -25.33 -2.72
CA GLY A 978 -109.68 -24.30 -2.57
C GLY A 978 -109.62 -23.25 -3.69
N GLU A 979 -110.72 -22.51 -3.89
CA GLU A 979 -110.77 -21.38 -4.82
C GLU A 979 -110.20 -20.08 -4.21
N GLY A 980 -109.82 -19.14 -5.08
CA GLY A 980 -109.27 -17.83 -4.69
C GLY A 980 -107.94 -17.50 -5.37
N THR A 981 -107.33 -16.39 -4.94
CA THR A 981 -106.00 -15.97 -5.39
C THR A 981 -104.95 -16.45 -4.40
N PHE A 982 -104.10 -17.37 -4.83
CA PHE A 982 -102.89 -17.77 -4.13
C PHE A 982 -101.69 -17.01 -4.68
N ASN A 983 -100.62 -16.89 -3.90
CA ASN A 983 -99.39 -16.21 -4.34
C ASN A 983 -98.19 -17.16 -4.19
N PRO A 984 -98.10 -18.21 -5.04
CA PRO A 984 -96.96 -19.11 -5.03
C PRO A 984 -95.64 -18.35 -5.21
N SER A 985 -94.60 -18.82 -4.52
CA SER A 985 -93.25 -18.29 -4.61
C SER A 985 -92.22 -19.39 -4.84
N VAL A 986 -91.15 -19.04 -5.55
CA VAL A 986 -89.97 -19.86 -5.75
C VAL A 986 -88.77 -19.15 -5.15
N THR A 987 -88.03 -19.86 -4.31
CA THR A 987 -86.70 -19.46 -3.86
C THR A 987 -85.68 -20.13 -4.77
N ILE A 988 -84.91 -19.33 -5.51
CA ILE A 988 -83.84 -19.75 -6.40
C ILE A 988 -82.52 -19.43 -5.71
N ALA A 989 -81.68 -20.44 -5.46
CA ALA A 989 -80.43 -20.28 -4.72
C ALA A 989 -79.26 -21.07 -5.33
N ASN A 990 -78.04 -20.56 -5.14
CA ASN A 990 -76.78 -21.26 -5.39
C ASN A 990 -75.74 -20.83 -4.34
N GLY A 991 -74.47 -21.23 -4.50
CA GLY A 991 -73.39 -20.84 -3.59
C GLY A 991 -73.00 -19.36 -3.61
N PHE A 992 -73.60 -18.54 -4.50
CA PHE A 992 -73.37 -17.10 -4.58
C PHE A 992 -74.47 -16.28 -3.89
N ALA A 993 -75.75 -16.60 -4.15
CA ALA A 993 -76.88 -15.86 -3.59
C ALA A 993 -78.16 -16.70 -3.51
N SER A 994 -79.18 -16.15 -2.85
CA SER A 994 -80.56 -16.62 -2.88
C SER A 994 -81.51 -15.47 -3.23
N THR A 995 -82.52 -15.73 -4.05
CA THR A 995 -83.55 -14.75 -4.44
C THR A 995 -84.92 -15.41 -4.52
N SER A 996 -85.97 -14.68 -4.16
CA SER A 996 -87.35 -15.18 -4.25
C SER A 996 -88.16 -14.42 -5.30
N ARG A 997 -89.05 -15.13 -6.01
CA ARG A 997 -90.03 -14.56 -6.93
C ARG A 997 -91.39 -15.17 -6.65
N ASN A 998 -92.43 -14.34 -6.67
CA ASN A 998 -93.81 -14.76 -6.53
C ASN A 998 -94.64 -14.32 -7.75
N THR A 999 -95.77 -14.99 -7.97
CA THR A 999 -96.72 -14.63 -9.02
C THR A 999 -98.13 -15.02 -8.58
N PRO A 1000 -99.16 -14.19 -8.77
CA PRO A 1000 -100.51 -14.56 -8.40
C PRO A 1000 -101.03 -15.71 -9.27
N VAL A 1001 -101.70 -16.67 -8.63
CA VAL A 1001 -102.43 -17.76 -9.27
C VAL A 1001 -103.89 -17.67 -8.84
N ASN A 1002 -104.78 -17.50 -9.81
CA ASN A 1002 -106.22 -17.43 -9.60
C ASN A 1002 -106.84 -18.80 -9.88
N ILE A 1003 -107.46 -19.37 -8.85
CA ILE A 1003 -108.18 -20.63 -8.91
C ILE A 1003 -109.68 -20.34 -8.86
N THR A 1004 -110.37 -20.74 -9.91
CA THR A 1004 -111.82 -20.50 -10.06
C THR A 1004 -112.58 -21.81 -10.13
N ASN A 1005 -113.69 -21.91 -9.41
CA ASN A 1005 -114.71 -22.94 -9.66
C ASN A 1005 -115.60 -22.54 -10.87
N VAL A 1006 -115.95 -23.44 -11.78
CA VAL A 1006 -116.92 -23.18 -12.86
C VAL A 1006 -118.34 -23.37 -12.32
N ALA A 1007 -119.34 -22.70 -12.89
CA ALA A 1007 -120.73 -22.93 -12.48
C ALA A 1007 -121.31 -24.14 -13.23
N PRO A 1008 -122.09 -25.02 -12.58
CA PRO A 1008 -122.76 -26.13 -13.25
C PRO A 1008 -123.83 -25.63 -14.24
N GLN A 1009 -124.23 -26.49 -15.16
CA GLN A 1009 -125.29 -26.21 -16.14
C GLN A 1009 -126.58 -26.94 -15.74
N ALA A 1010 -127.64 -26.19 -15.47
CA ALA A 1010 -128.99 -26.73 -15.29
C ALA A 1010 -129.59 -27.18 -16.63
N ASN A 1011 -130.37 -28.26 -16.59
CA ASN A 1011 -131.19 -28.74 -17.69
C ASN A 1011 -132.48 -29.34 -17.08
N ALA A 1012 -133.62 -28.68 -17.30
CA ALA A 1012 -134.92 -29.01 -16.71
C ALA A 1012 -135.71 -30.10 -17.48
N GLY A 1013 -135.15 -30.56 -18.61
CA GLY A 1013 -135.84 -31.46 -19.53
C GLY A 1013 -136.86 -30.74 -20.42
N ALA A 1014 -137.48 -31.49 -21.33
CA ALA A 1014 -138.47 -30.95 -22.26
C ALA A 1014 -139.84 -30.72 -21.61
N ASP A 1015 -140.58 -29.74 -22.14
CA ASP A 1015 -141.98 -29.48 -21.83
C ASP A 1015 -142.85 -30.75 -21.94
N GLN A 1016 -143.86 -30.87 -21.08
CA GLN A 1016 -144.69 -32.07 -20.97
C GLN A 1016 -146.19 -31.76 -21.03
N ASN A 1017 -146.97 -32.74 -21.46
CA ASN A 1017 -148.42 -32.70 -21.36
C ASN A 1017 -148.90 -33.72 -20.33
N ALA A 1018 -149.93 -33.37 -19.57
CA ALA A 1018 -150.56 -34.20 -18.56
C ALA A 1018 -152.09 -34.13 -18.66
N LEU A 1019 -152.79 -35.07 -18.03
CA LEU A 1019 -154.24 -35.01 -17.83
C LEU A 1019 -154.56 -34.60 -16.39
N VAL A 1020 -155.71 -33.97 -16.17
CA VAL A 1020 -156.21 -33.62 -14.83
C VAL A 1020 -156.15 -34.82 -13.88
N GLY A 1021 -155.57 -34.63 -12.69
CA GLY A 1021 -155.36 -35.70 -11.70
C GLY A 1021 -154.26 -36.72 -12.01
N GLY A 1022 -153.57 -36.64 -13.16
CA GLY A 1022 -152.44 -37.52 -13.50
C GLY A 1022 -151.15 -37.18 -12.77
N THR A 1023 -150.23 -38.13 -12.63
CA THR A 1023 -148.89 -37.87 -12.04
C THR A 1023 -147.92 -37.34 -13.10
N VAL A 1024 -147.25 -36.24 -12.78
CA VAL A 1024 -146.20 -35.60 -13.61
C VAL A 1024 -144.85 -35.77 -12.92
N THR A 1025 -143.79 -36.02 -13.69
CA THR A 1025 -142.41 -36.12 -13.18
C THR A 1025 -141.50 -35.21 -13.98
N LEU A 1026 -140.86 -34.22 -13.34
CA LEU A 1026 -139.89 -33.34 -13.98
C LEU A 1026 -138.54 -34.08 -14.14
N ASN A 1027 -137.68 -33.68 -15.08
CA ASN A 1027 -136.43 -34.40 -15.34
C ASN A 1027 -135.22 -33.47 -15.45
N GLY A 1028 -134.52 -33.32 -14.33
CA GLY A 1028 -133.30 -32.54 -14.18
C GLY A 1028 -132.01 -33.32 -14.47
N ALA A 1029 -132.10 -34.61 -14.77
CA ALA A 1029 -130.94 -35.52 -14.81
C ALA A 1029 -129.94 -35.22 -15.94
N GLY A 1030 -130.32 -34.38 -16.92
CA GLY A 1030 -129.41 -33.87 -17.95
C GLY A 1030 -128.51 -32.72 -17.50
N SER A 1031 -128.60 -32.29 -16.24
CA SER A 1031 -127.74 -31.24 -15.67
C SER A 1031 -126.33 -31.79 -15.41
N SER A 1032 -125.29 -30.99 -15.69
CA SER A 1032 -123.89 -31.43 -15.60
C SER A 1032 -122.97 -30.31 -15.13
N ASP A 1033 -121.84 -30.68 -14.54
CA ASP A 1033 -120.79 -29.73 -14.18
C ASP A 1033 -119.62 -29.76 -15.18
N PRO A 1034 -119.27 -28.64 -15.86
CA PRO A 1034 -118.11 -28.56 -16.74
C PRO A 1034 -116.76 -28.91 -16.12
N ASP A 1035 -116.60 -28.78 -14.79
CA ASP A 1035 -115.36 -29.17 -14.09
C ASP A 1035 -115.51 -30.38 -13.15
N GLY A 1036 -116.69 -31.01 -13.16
CA GLY A 1036 -116.92 -32.35 -12.62
C GLY A 1036 -117.29 -32.44 -11.14
N HIS A 1037 -117.58 -31.31 -10.46
CA HIS A 1037 -117.93 -31.26 -9.03
C HIS A 1037 -119.32 -31.85 -8.69
N THR A 1038 -119.38 -33.18 -8.75
CA THR A 1038 -120.56 -34.01 -8.41
C THR A 1038 -120.54 -34.48 -6.95
N PRO A 1039 -121.70 -34.82 -6.33
CA PRO A 1039 -123.06 -34.75 -6.88
C PRO A 1039 -123.60 -33.32 -6.97
N LEU A 1040 -124.45 -33.06 -7.96
CA LEU A 1040 -125.22 -31.82 -8.05
C LEU A 1040 -126.39 -31.85 -7.06
N GLY A 1041 -126.63 -30.73 -6.38
CA GLY A 1041 -127.90 -30.44 -5.72
C GLY A 1041 -128.91 -29.83 -6.70
N TYR A 1042 -130.18 -30.23 -6.59
CA TYR A 1042 -131.26 -29.77 -7.46
C TYR A 1042 -132.24 -28.90 -6.66
N SER A 1043 -132.73 -27.82 -7.25
CA SER A 1043 -133.76 -26.95 -6.65
C SER A 1043 -134.81 -26.60 -7.69
N TRP A 1044 -136.02 -27.15 -7.52
CA TRP A 1044 -137.16 -26.89 -8.38
C TRP A 1044 -138.11 -25.86 -7.78
N THR A 1045 -138.33 -24.76 -8.50
CA THR A 1045 -139.27 -23.70 -8.11
C THR A 1045 -140.40 -23.65 -9.11
N GLN A 1046 -141.66 -23.74 -8.65
CA GLN A 1046 -142.80 -23.44 -9.52
C GLN A 1046 -142.91 -21.93 -9.71
N THR A 1047 -143.03 -21.50 -10.97
CA THR A 1047 -143.07 -20.08 -11.37
C THR A 1047 -144.38 -19.67 -12.05
N GLY A 1048 -145.24 -20.63 -12.42
CA GLY A 1048 -146.53 -20.36 -13.05
C GLY A 1048 -147.59 -21.43 -12.78
N GLY A 1049 -148.85 -21.03 -12.91
CA GLY A 1049 -150.04 -21.88 -12.72
C GLY A 1049 -150.47 -22.08 -11.26
N PRO A 1050 -151.55 -22.85 -11.01
CA PRO A 1050 -151.98 -23.25 -9.67
C PRO A 1050 -150.87 -24.01 -8.92
N ASN A 1051 -150.65 -23.67 -7.65
CA ASN A 1051 -149.60 -24.30 -6.84
C ASN A 1051 -149.80 -25.82 -6.70
N VAL A 1052 -148.75 -26.59 -6.95
CA VAL A 1052 -148.70 -28.04 -6.69
C VAL A 1052 -147.61 -28.37 -5.68
N THR A 1053 -147.82 -29.43 -4.90
CA THR A 1053 -146.80 -29.94 -3.96
C THR A 1053 -145.87 -30.91 -4.69
N LEU A 1054 -144.60 -30.53 -4.85
CA LEU A 1054 -143.56 -31.40 -5.41
C LEU A 1054 -143.08 -32.43 -4.37
N ASN A 1055 -143.30 -33.71 -4.64
CA ASN A 1055 -142.65 -34.81 -3.93
C ASN A 1055 -141.17 -34.88 -4.37
N ASN A 1056 -140.25 -35.00 -3.41
CA ASN A 1056 -138.80 -35.02 -3.64
C ASN A 1056 -138.26 -33.81 -4.42
N ALA A 1057 -138.75 -32.61 -4.09
CA ALA A 1057 -138.42 -31.33 -4.76
C ALA A 1057 -136.92 -30.97 -4.88
N SER A 1058 -136.04 -31.61 -4.10
CA SER A 1058 -134.58 -31.44 -4.13
C SER A 1058 -133.84 -32.52 -4.93
N SER A 1059 -134.57 -33.39 -5.65
CA SER A 1059 -134.00 -34.45 -6.48
C SER A 1059 -133.93 -34.07 -7.97
N ALA A 1060 -133.20 -34.85 -8.75
CA ALA A 1060 -133.18 -34.71 -10.21
C ALA A 1060 -134.51 -35.09 -10.88
N SER A 1061 -135.47 -35.69 -10.16
CA SER A 1061 -136.76 -36.12 -10.73
C SER A 1061 -137.91 -36.02 -9.73
N PRO A 1062 -138.33 -34.79 -9.35
CA PRO A 1062 -139.48 -34.60 -8.48
C PRO A 1062 -140.78 -34.92 -9.22
N SER A 1063 -141.84 -35.23 -8.48
CA SER A 1063 -143.15 -35.55 -9.05
C SER A 1063 -144.29 -34.86 -8.32
N PHE A 1064 -145.42 -34.66 -8.99
CA PHE A 1064 -146.63 -34.10 -8.40
C PHE A 1064 -147.88 -34.66 -9.08
N THR A 1065 -149.05 -34.45 -8.47
CA THR A 1065 -150.35 -34.75 -9.09
C THR A 1065 -150.91 -33.50 -9.75
N ALA A 1066 -151.23 -33.59 -11.03
CA ALA A 1066 -151.77 -32.48 -11.82
C ALA A 1066 -153.11 -31.98 -11.24
N PRO A 1067 -153.39 -30.66 -11.25
CA PRO A 1067 -154.64 -30.09 -10.75
C PRO A 1067 -155.90 -30.72 -11.37
N SER A 1068 -157.03 -30.60 -10.67
CA SER A 1068 -158.33 -31.14 -11.09
C SER A 1068 -159.05 -30.31 -12.17
N LEU A 1069 -158.39 -29.30 -12.73
CA LEU A 1069 -158.89 -28.44 -13.81
C LEU A 1069 -157.76 -28.22 -14.83
N PRO A 1070 -158.09 -28.11 -16.14
CA PRO A 1070 -157.09 -27.81 -17.17
C PRO A 1070 -156.35 -26.50 -16.90
N THR A 1071 -155.02 -26.54 -17.00
CA THR A 1071 -154.15 -25.40 -16.67
C THR A 1071 -152.74 -25.58 -17.23
N THR A 1072 -151.92 -24.53 -17.19
CA THR A 1072 -150.49 -24.62 -17.53
C THR A 1072 -149.67 -24.29 -16.29
N LEU A 1073 -148.74 -25.17 -15.94
CA LEU A 1073 -147.77 -24.96 -14.87
C LEU A 1073 -146.39 -24.69 -15.47
N SER A 1074 -145.58 -23.88 -14.82
CA SER A 1074 -144.17 -23.66 -15.21
C SER A 1074 -143.28 -23.89 -14.00
N PHE A 1075 -142.14 -24.55 -14.23
CA PHE A 1075 -141.12 -24.83 -13.22
C PHE A 1075 -139.76 -24.36 -13.73
N VAL A 1076 -138.89 -24.04 -12.79
CA VAL A 1076 -137.52 -23.59 -13.02
C VAL A 1076 -136.58 -24.44 -12.17
N LEU A 1077 -135.55 -25.00 -12.80
CA LEU A 1077 -134.48 -25.75 -12.16
C LEU A 1077 -133.23 -24.89 -12.04
N THR A 1078 -132.77 -24.70 -10.81
CA THR A 1078 -131.39 -24.31 -10.51
C THR A 1078 -130.64 -25.54 -10.00
N VAL A 1079 -129.42 -25.77 -10.50
CA VAL A 1079 -128.50 -26.76 -9.91
C VAL A 1079 -127.34 -26.08 -9.20
N THR A 1080 -126.84 -26.72 -8.15
CA THR A 1080 -125.69 -26.25 -7.37
C THR A 1080 -124.68 -27.40 -7.30
N ASP A 1081 -123.41 -27.11 -7.50
CA ASP A 1081 -122.35 -28.11 -7.45
C ASP A 1081 -122.01 -28.56 -6.02
N ALA A 1082 -121.14 -29.55 -5.91
CA ALA A 1082 -120.66 -30.06 -4.61
C ALA A 1082 -119.82 -29.04 -3.80
N ARG A 1083 -119.49 -27.87 -4.38
CA ARG A 1083 -118.72 -26.77 -3.77
C ARG A 1083 -119.61 -25.58 -3.37
N GLY A 1084 -120.91 -25.60 -3.72
CA GLY A 1084 -121.89 -24.56 -3.40
C GLY A 1084 -122.11 -23.50 -4.49
N LYS A 1085 -121.54 -23.64 -5.69
CA LYS A 1085 -121.77 -22.70 -6.80
C LYS A 1085 -122.99 -23.11 -7.60
N SER A 1086 -123.93 -22.18 -7.76
CA SER A 1086 -125.17 -22.40 -8.52
C SER A 1086 -125.02 -22.08 -10.00
N SER A 1087 -125.88 -22.68 -10.82
CA SER A 1087 -125.88 -22.51 -12.27
C SER A 1087 -126.13 -21.06 -12.69
N ASN A 1088 -125.38 -20.60 -13.72
CA ASN A 1088 -125.41 -19.22 -14.23
C ASN A 1088 -126.64 -18.95 -15.12
N GLY A 1089 -127.82 -19.22 -14.57
CA GLY A 1089 -129.07 -19.36 -15.30
C GLY A 1089 -129.81 -20.58 -14.77
N ALA A 1090 -131.13 -20.49 -14.76
CA ALA A 1090 -132.00 -21.58 -14.36
C ALA A 1090 -132.82 -21.99 -15.58
N ASP A 1091 -132.86 -23.29 -15.86
CA ASP A 1091 -133.58 -23.83 -17.02
C ASP A 1091 -135.05 -24.05 -16.66
N SER A 1092 -135.95 -23.96 -17.63
CA SER A 1092 -137.40 -23.99 -17.37
C SER A 1092 -138.13 -25.08 -18.15
N VAL A 1093 -139.16 -25.63 -17.52
CA VAL A 1093 -140.04 -26.65 -18.10
C VAL A 1093 -141.51 -26.29 -17.84
N THR A 1094 -142.32 -26.42 -18.88
CA THR A 1094 -143.75 -26.12 -18.89
C THR A 1094 -144.56 -27.40 -18.96
N ILE A 1095 -145.60 -27.50 -18.14
CA ILE A 1095 -146.50 -28.64 -18.05
C ILE A 1095 -147.91 -28.20 -18.41
N VAL A 1096 -148.44 -28.68 -19.55
CA VAL A 1096 -149.80 -28.39 -20.00
C VAL A 1096 -150.75 -29.50 -19.54
N VAL A 1097 -151.68 -29.17 -18.65
CA VAL A 1097 -152.68 -30.08 -18.09
C VAL A 1097 -153.99 -29.95 -18.86
N GLY A 1098 -154.41 -31.02 -19.54
CA GLY A 1098 -155.66 -31.11 -20.31
C GLY A 1098 -156.77 -31.91 -19.61
N ASP A 1099 -158.00 -31.76 -20.10
CA ASP A 1099 -159.18 -32.46 -19.57
C ASP A 1099 -159.30 -33.91 -20.10
N VAL A 1100 -160.13 -34.74 -19.46
CA VAL A 1100 -160.40 -36.11 -19.90
C VAL A 1100 -161.49 -36.10 -21.00
N PRO A 1101 -161.28 -36.73 -22.18
CA PRO A 1101 -162.28 -36.74 -23.24
C PRO A 1101 -163.57 -37.48 -22.85
N ILE A 1102 -164.74 -36.86 -23.10
CA ILE A 1102 -166.06 -37.48 -22.92
C ILE A 1102 -166.40 -38.32 -24.17
N SER A 1103 -166.99 -39.51 -23.98
CA SER A 1103 -167.47 -40.37 -25.07
C SER A 1103 -168.86 -40.95 -24.78
N GLY A 1104 -169.77 -40.96 -25.76
CA GLY A 1104 -170.93 -41.88 -25.79
C GLY A 1104 -172.37 -41.32 -25.78
N LEU A 1105 -172.63 -40.07 -26.16
CA LEU A 1105 -174.02 -39.55 -26.25
C LEU A 1105 -174.68 -39.75 -27.64
N SER A 1106 -175.95 -40.14 -27.67
CA SER A 1106 -176.80 -40.15 -28.87
C SER A 1106 -178.29 -40.07 -28.52
N ALA A 1107 -179.04 -39.14 -29.14
CA ALA A 1107 -180.47 -38.91 -28.90
C ALA A 1107 -181.37 -39.60 -29.94
N SER A 1108 -182.59 -40.00 -29.57
CA SER A 1108 -183.59 -40.56 -30.49
C SER A 1108 -185.04 -40.26 -30.07
N HIS A 1109 -185.99 -40.41 -31.01
CA HIS A 1109 -187.43 -40.42 -30.72
C HIS A 1109 -188.18 -41.38 -31.65
N SER A 1110 -189.36 -41.85 -31.25
CA SER A 1110 -190.12 -42.89 -31.97
C SER A 1110 -191.49 -42.41 -32.47
N GLY A 1111 -191.73 -42.53 -33.77
CA GLY A 1111 -193.08 -42.53 -34.37
C GLY A 1111 -193.61 -41.21 -34.94
N PRO A 1112 -194.67 -41.26 -35.77
CA PRO A 1112 -195.26 -40.08 -36.42
C PRO A 1112 -196.09 -39.23 -35.44
N VAL A 1113 -196.08 -37.92 -35.68
CA VAL A 1113 -196.67 -36.90 -34.79
C VAL A 1113 -197.79 -36.14 -35.51
N VAL A 1114 -198.87 -35.84 -34.81
CA VAL A 1114 -200.02 -35.06 -35.33
C VAL A 1114 -199.82 -33.57 -35.04
N VAL A 1115 -200.20 -32.72 -35.99
CA VAL A 1115 -200.09 -31.24 -35.89
C VAL A 1115 -200.77 -30.73 -34.61
N GLY A 1116 -199.97 -30.12 -33.72
CA GLY A 1116 -200.44 -29.51 -32.47
C GLY A 1116 -199.91 -30.14 -31.17
N GLN A 1117 -199.15 -31.25 -31.23
CA GLN A 1117 -198.49 -31.82 -30.04
C GLN A 1117 -197.01 -31.41 -29.91
N SER A 1118 -196.55 -31.31 -28.65
CA SER A 1118 -195.13 -31.23 -28.29
C SER A 1118 -194.45 -32.59 -28.48
N VAL A 1119 -193.19 -32.58 -28.95
CA VAL A 1119 -192.33 -33.77 -29.04
C VAL A 1119 -191.18 -33.59 -28.06
N ASN A 1120 -191.00 -34.56 -27.17
CA ASN A 1120 -189.81 -34.63 -26.31
C ASN A 1120 -188.74 -35.47 -27.00
N PHE A 1121 -187.50 -34.99 -26.95
CA PHE A 1121 -186.30 -35.75 -27.30
C PHE A 1121 -185.58 -36.10 -25.99
N ASP A 1122 -185.13 -37.35 -25.87
CA ASP A 1122 -184.26 -37.80 -24.78
C ASP A 1122 -182.81 -37.84 -25.33
N ALA A 1123 -181.86 -37.24 -24.59
CA ALA A 1123 -180.53 -36.87 -25.07
C ALA A 1123 -179.44 -36.99 -23.99
#